data_AF-A0A9P7ENG6-F1
#
_entry.id   AF-A0A9P7ENG6-F1
#
_cell.length_a   1.000
_cell.length_b   1.000
_cell.length_c   1.000
_cell.angle_alpha   90.00
_cell.angle_beta   90.00
_cell.angle_gamma   90.00
#
_symmetry.space_group_name_H-M   'P 1'
#
loop_
_entity.id
_entity.type
_entity.pdbx_description
1 polymer ?
#
loop_
_entity_poly.entity_id
_entity_poly.type
_entity_poly.pdbx_seq_one_letter_code
_entity_poly.pdbx_strand_id
1 'polypeptide(L)'
;MASLNGTSHNPIDDELDFSEIEAKYRVDFDDGFDSIIVVDGVPVIDKSKLDKLLAKISKEFSRRGAVIKPDDIFVPWDDNAGKTKGFIFVDLGNPDAAAFAANAMNGHPFDAKHTFRINRFTDIEHYASIDETYVDPTVEEYRPKEHLRAWLADSQGRDQYVTYRGDDVEIHWHGKPSQCEVAYAKKNWTELYASWSPLGTYFATLFRQGVRLWGGPSWEPQHRFAHPLVKLIDFSPCENYLVTWSHDPISVPANLPQGPEFFSPEDEGNNIAVWDIKSGQLLRTFPTATYENEDPAMKKQMQWPALKWSSDDKFVARVTPGQHISVYELPTMGLHDKKSLKIEGVVDFEWCPHGEKDKEDAEKAAKTEKTEKGAKKRENMLAYWTPEVANQPARVTLISFPSRTVLRQKNLFNVTECKLHWQNQGDFLCVKVDRHTKTKKSIFCNLEIFRVREKDYPVEVVELKDTVTDFSWEPKGERFAIVSSNDPNLGNPGPGITIKTDIGFYQLDRAKNDFKLLRTLTSRTSNTIRWSPRGRHVVLATVGSSTKSELEFWDLDFSTEERREGQNVKEEWGSGIQQLGSADHYGVTDVEWDPSGRYLATSASAWRHTLENGYAIWDFRGQELEKHILDRFKQFIWRPRPRSLLTKDQQRQIRKNLREYSRAFDEEDAAEESNVSAELIAHRKRLLDEWNAWRARCKRDIAEEKRSRGQKLNGEHHEEEKEEIEEWIDEVIEQIEEVVE
;
A
#
# COMPACT_ATOMS: atom_id res chain seq x y z
N MET A 1 -71.81 -11.58 -20.18
CA MET A 1 -71.36 -11.98 -21.53
C MET A 1 -69.91 -11.59 -21.67
N ALA A 2 -69.12 -12.47 -22.27
CA ALA A 2 -67.67 -12.56 -22.16
C ALA A 2 -66.89 -11.68 -23.14
N SER A 3 -65.64 -11.38 -22.78
CA SER A 3 -64.41 -11.51 -23.61
C SER A 3 -63.20 -11.23 -22.70
N LEU A 4 -62.50 -12.23 -22.16
CA LEU A 4 -61.30 -12.89 -22.72
C LEU A 4 -60.18 -11.91 -23.15
N ASN A 5 -59.14 -11.81 -22.33
CA ASN A 5 -57.75 -11.60 -22.76
C ASN A 5 -56.90 -12.64 -22.03
N GLY A 6 -56.48 -13.67 -22.77
CA GLY A 6 -55.61 -14.72 -22.28
C GLY A 6 -54.17 -14.22 -22.19
N THR A 7 -53.54 -14.46 -21.05
CA THR A 7 -52.09 -14.43 -20.89
C THR A 7 -51.52 -15.71 -21.51
N SER A 8 -50.67 -15.53 -22.52
CA SER A 8 -49.86 -16.58 -23.12
C SER A 8 -48.92 -17.17 -22.07
N HIS A 9 -49.08 -18.45 -21.78
CA HIS A 9 -48.11 -19.22 -21.01
C HIS A 9 -46.88 -19.45 -21.88
N ASN A 10 -45.73 -18.91 -21.48
CA ASN A 10 -44.47 -19.02 -22.21
C ASN A 10 -43.78 -20.31 -21.71
N PRO A 11 -43.53 -21.32 -22.56
CA PRO A 11 -43.00 -22.62 -22.13
C PRO A 11 -41.50 -22.62 -21.78
N ILE A 12 -40.94 -21.44 -21.46
CA ILE A 12 -39.54 -21.24 -21.05
C ILE A 12 -39.44 -21.04 -19.52
N ASP A 13 -40.55 -20.65 -18.85
CA ASP A 13 -40.56 -20.49 -17.39
C ASP A 13 -40.46 -21.82 -16.62
N ASP A 14 -40.77 -22.95 -17.26
CA ASP A 14 -40.67 -24.28 -16.65
C ASP A 14 -39.23 -24.87 -16.69
N GLU A 15 -38.27 -24.22 -17.39
CA GLU A 15 -36.87 -24.67 -17.50
C GLU A 15 -35.88 -23.88 -16.63
N LEU A 16 -36.31 -22.82 -15.94
CA LEU A 16 -35.46 -21.99 -15.10
C LEU A 16 -35.73 -22.29 -13.62
N ASP A 17 -34.77 -22.95 -12.98
CA ASP A 17 -34.81 -23.21 -11.53
C ASP A 17 -34.45 -21.93 -10.76
N PHE A 18 -35.47 -21.23 -10.28
CA PHE A 18 -35.32 -20.02 -9.47
C PHE A 18 -35.05 -20.30 -7.99
N SER A 19 -34.96 -21.57 -7.57
CA SER A 19 -34.82 -21.94 -6.15
C SER A 19 -33.58 -21.34 -5.49
N GLU A 20 -32.45 -21.23 -6.21
CA GLU A 20 -31.23 -20.56 -5.71
C GLU A 20 -31.43 -19.05 -5.48
N ILE A 21 -32.18 -18.38 -6.36
CA ILE A 21 -32.45 -16.94 -6.26
C ILE A 21 -33.49 -16.70 -5.16
N GLU A 22 -34.54 -17.51 -5.08
CA GLU A 22 -35.53 -17.45 -4.02
C GLU A 22 -34.91 -17.74 -2.64
N ALA A 23 -34.00 -18.71 -2.53
CA ALA A 23 -33.27 -18.98 -1.29
C ALA A 23 -32.36 -17.80 -0.90
N LYS A 24 -31.67 -17.19 -1.87
CA LYS A 24 -30.76 -16.05 -1.64
C LYS A 24 -31.47 -14.75 -1.25
N TYR A 25 -32.71 -14.57 -1.69
CA TYR A 25 -33.53 -13.38 -1.42
C TYR A 25 -34.75 -13.67 -0.55
N ARG A 26 -34.79 -14.83 0.13
CA ARG A 26 -35.79 -15.13 1.15
C ARG A 26 -35.62 -14.10 2.26
N VAL A 27 -36.55 -13.16 2.33
CA VAL A 27 -36.65 -12.23 3.45
C VAL A 27 -37.30 -13.02 4.58
N ASP A 28 -36.53 -13.34 5.60
CA ASP A 28 -37.09 -13.85 6.86
C ASP A 28 -37.95 -12.72 7.43
N PHE A 29 -39.26 -12.86 7.27
CA PHE A 29 -40.19 -12.06 8.06
C PHE A 29 -40.00 -12.52 9.50
N ASP A 30 -39.82 -11.55 10.40
CA ASP A 30 -39.86 -11.75 11.84
C ASP A 30 -41.30 -12.13 12.21
N ASP A 31 -41.65 -13.39 11.88
CA ASP A 31 -42.90 -14.00 12.25
C ASP A 31 -42.87 -14.04 13.78
N GLY A 32 -43.80 -13.33 14.43
CA GLY A 32 -43.85 -13.15 15.89
C GLY A 32 -44.06 -14.42 16.73
N PHE A 33 -43.48 -15.55 16.33
CA PHE A 33 -43.47 -16.86 16.96
C PHE A 33 -42.22 -17.10 17.82
N ASP A 34 -41.32 -16.13 17.97
CA ASP A 34 -40.14 -16.22 18.85
C ASP A 34 -40.50 -16.41 20.34
N SER A 35 -41.72 -16.08 20.74
CA SER A 35 -42.25 -16.38 22.07
C SER A 35 -42.76 -17.81 22.23
N ILE A 36 -42.80 -18.61 21.17
CA ILE A 36 -43.39 -19.95 21.14
C ILE A 36 -42.32 -21.03 21.16
N ILE A 37 -42.50 -21.99 22.06
CA ILE A 37 -41.70 -23.21 22.11
C ILE A 37 -42.53 -24.45 21.75
N VAL A 38 -41.88 -25.44 21.16
CA VAL A 38 -42.46 -26.77 20.93
C VAL A 38 -41.91 -27.73 21.98
N VAL A 39 -42.81 -28.34 22.74
CA VAL A 39 -42.47 -29.32 23.77
C VAL A 39 -42.91 -30.70 23.30
N ASP A 40 -41.95 -31.53 22.94
CA ASP A 40 -42.14 -32.92 22.52
C ASP A 40 -41.95 -33.88 23.72
N GLY A 41 -42.44 -35.11 23.59
CA GLY A 41 -42.40 -36.12 24.65
C GLY A 41 -43.48 -35.96 25.71
N VAL A 42 -44.63 -35.38 25.36
CA VAL A 42 -45.81 -35.23 26.23
C VAL A 42 -46.68 -36.49 26.13
N PRO A 43 -47.31 -36.97 27.23
CA PRO A 43 -48.17 -38.16 27.16
C PRO A 43 -49.34 -38.02 26.18
N VAL A 44 -49.56 -39.07 25.38
CA VAL A 44 -50.70 -39.19 24.48
C VAL A 44 -51.97 -39.49 25.27
N ILE A 45 -52.93 -38.57 25.26
CA ILE A 45 -54.16 -38.64 26.07
C ILE A 45 -55.43 -38.46 25.25
N ASP A 46 -56.57 -38.83 25.85
CA ASP A 46 -57.92 -38.54 25.37
C ASP A 46 -58.42 -37.16 25.88
N LYS A 47 -59.50 -36.62 25.28
CA LYS A 47 -60.08 -35.32 25.66
C LYS A 47 -60.51 -35.23 27.13
N SER A 48 -60.84 -36.34 27.79
CA SER A 48 -61.30 -36.32 29.19
C SER A 48 -60.19 -36.02 30.21
N LYS A 49 -58.92 -36.10 29.80
CA LYS A 49 -57.75 -35.91 30.67
C LYS A 49 -57.00 -34.60 30.40
N LEU A 50 -57.49 -33.77 29.48
CA LEU A 50 -56.82 -32.56 29.02
C LEU A 50 -56.54 -31.58 30.17
N ASP A 51 -57.56 -31.19 30.92
CA ASP A 51 -57.43 -30.21 32.00
C ASP A 51 -56.42 -30.64 33.07
N LYS A 52 -56.38 -31.94 33.37
CA LYS A 52 -55.42 -32.51 34.33
C LYS A 52 -53.99 -32.47 33.81
N LEU A 53 -53.80 -32.71 32.51
CA LEU A 53 -52.48 -32.67 31.88
C LEU A 53 -51.97 -31.23 31.83
N LEU A 54 -52.77 -30.29 31.35
CA LEU A 54 -52.39 -28.87 31.25
C LEU A 54 -52.05 -28.28 32.62
N ALA A 55 -52.85 -28.57 33.65
CA ALA A 55 -52.57 -28.14 35.01
C ALA A 55 -51.25 -28.71 35.56
N LYS A 56 -50.94 -29.98 35.24
CA LYS A 56 -49.68 -30.61 35.67
C LYS A 56 -48.47 -30.01 34.94
N ILE A 57 -48.57 -29.78 33.62
CA ILE A 57 -47.49 -29.19 32.82
C ILE A 57 -47.22 -27.75 33.27
N SER A 58 -48.27 -26.92 33.42
CA SER A 58 -48.16 -25.55 33.94
C SER A 58 -47.48 -25.49 35.32
N LYS A 59 -47.81 -26.45 36.20
CA LYS A 59 -47.17 -26.57 37.52
C LYS A 59 -45.69 -26.94 37.44
N GLU A 60 -45.30 -27.86 36.55
CA GLU A 60 -43.90 -28.26 36.37
C GLU A 60 -43.04 -27.13 35.80
N PHE A 61 -43.55 -26.42 34.78
CA PHE A 61 -42.89 -25.23 34.23
C PHE A 61 -42.74 -24.12 35.27
N SER A 62 -43.81 -23.85 36.05
CA SER A 62 -43.78 -22.85 37.12
C SER A 62 -42.78 -23.21 38.23
N ARG A 63 -42.61 -24.51 38.54
CA ARG A 63 -41.62 -24.98 39.54
C ARG A 63 -40.18 -24.72 39.12
N ARG A 64 -39.91 -24.65 37.81
CA ARG A 64 -38.60 -24.34 37.23
C ARG A 64 -38.41 -22.85 36.91
N GLY A 65 -39.38 -22.00 37.28
CA GLY A 65 -39.31 -20.55 37.09
C GLY A 65 -39.94 -20.03 35.80
N ALA A 66 -40.40 -20.91 34.90
CA ALA A 66 -41.09 -20.55 33.67
C ALA A 66 -42.60 -20.54 33.92
N VAL A 67 -43.16 -19.42 34.36
CA VAL A 67 -44.59 -19.34 34.71
C VAL A 67 -45.43 -19.34 33.44
N ILE A 68 -46.24 -20.39 33.25
CA ILE A 68 -47.19 -20.53 32.14
C ILE A 68 -48.58 -20.85 32.68
N LYS A 69 -49.63 -20.37 32.02
CA LYS A 69 -51.01 -20.74 32.32
C LYS A 69 -51.47 -21.88 31.41
N PRO A 70 -52.48 -22.66 31.82
CA PRO A 70 -53.08 -23.67 30.94
C PRO A 70 -53.59 -23.11 29.60
N ASP A 71 -54.06 -21.86 29.59
CA ASP A 71 -54.56 -21.18 28.39
C ASP A 71 -53.47 -20.83 27.38
N ASP A 72 -52.21 -20.78 27.82
CA ASP A 72 -51.04 -20.47 26.98
C ASP A 72 -50.51 -21.72 26.24
N ILE A 73 -51.13 -22.89 26.48
CA ILE A 73 -50.71 -24.18 25.93
C ILE A 73 -51.68 -24.63 24.83
N PHE A 74 -51.17 -24.76 23.61
CA PHE A 74 -51.92 -25.34 22.50
C PHE A 74 -51.55 -26.81 22.30
N VAL A 75 -52.56 -27.68 22.28
CA VAL A 75 -52.40 -29.14 22.15
C VAL A 75 -52.94 -29.62 20.80
N PRO A 76 -52.09 -30.11 19.89
CA PRO A 76 -52.51 -30.71 18.63
C PRO A 76 -53.19 -32.07 18.81
N TRP A 77 -54.31 -32.27 18.11
CA TRP A 77 -55.11 -33.49 18.12
C TRP A 77 -54.97 -34.26 16.81
N ASP A 78 -55.05 -35.59 16.90
CA ASP A 78 -55.32 -36.46 15.76
C ASP A 78 -56.83 -36.74 15.68
N ASP A 79 -57.48 -36.14 14.68
CA ASP A 79 -58.93 -36.22 14.48
C ASP A 79 -59.42 -37.65 14.20
N ASN A 80 -58.56 -38.54 13.69
CA ASN A 80 -58.92 -39.93 13.40
C ASN A 80 -58.84 -40.83 14.64
N ALA A 81 -57.88 -40.57 15.53
CA ALA A 81 -57.63 -41.40 16.72
C ALA A 81 -58.30 -40.86 18.00
N GLY A 82 -58.77 -39.61 18.00
CA GLY A 82 -59.36 -38.95 19.16
C GLY A 82 -58.37 -38.72 20.32
N LYS A 83 -57.07 -38.67 20.00
CA LYS A 83 -55.95 -38.58 20.96
C LYS A 83 -55.00 -37.43 20.60
N THR A 84 -54.15 -37.02 21.53
CA THR A 84 -53.12 -35.98 21.31
C THR A 84 -51.92 -36.52 20.52
N LYS A 85 -51.21 -35.66 19.78
CA LYS A 85 -50.08 -36.06 18.92
C LYS A 85 -48.74 -36.25 19.66
N GLY A 86 -48.70 -36.06 20.98
CA GLY A 86 -47.51 -36.26 21.81
C GLY A 86 -46.58 -35.06 21.96
N PHE A 87 -46.91 -33.92 21.33
CA PHE A 87 -46.23 -32.64 21.50
C PHE A 87 -47.25 -31.53 21.76
N ILE A 88 -46.77 -30.39 22.28
CA ILE A 88 -47.57 -29.19 22.56
C ILE A 88 -46.81 -27.94 22.13
N PHE A 89 -47.53 -26.85 21.89
CA PHE A 89 -46.97 -25.52 21.70
C PHE A 89 -47.27 -24.69 22.93
N VAL A 90 -46.30 -23.90 23.39
CA VAL A 90 -46.46 -23.04 24.57
C VAL A 90 -46.03 -21.63 24.20
N ASP A 91 -46.95 -20.67 24.32
CA ASP A 91 -46.65 -19.25 24.14
C ASP A 91 -46.24 -18.64 25.48
N LEU A 92 -45.01 -18.10 25.54
CA LEU A 92 -44.44 -17.50 26.73
C LEU A 92 -44.53 -15.96 26.72
N GLY A 93 -45.18 -15.39 25.70
CA GLY A 93 -45.45 -13.96 25.54
C GLY A 93 -44.24 -13.10 25.21
N ASN A 94 -43.01 -13.55 25.48
CA ASN A 94 -41.79 -12.89 25.03
C ASN A 94 -40.64 -13.88 24.74
N PRO A 95 -39.69 -13.51 23.87
CA PRO A 95 -38.58 -14.39 23.47
C PRO A 95 -37.62 -14.79 24.60
N ASP A 96 -37.37 -13.89 25.57
CA ASP A 96 -36.49 -14.18 26.71
C ASP A 96 -37.07 -15.28 27.61
N ALA A 97 -38.37 -15.25 27.84
CA ALA A 97 -39.10 -16.27 28.58
C ALA A 97 -39.11 -17.61 27.82
N ALA A 98 -39.25 -17.58 26.49
CA ALA A 98 -39.12 -18.76 25.62
C ALA A 98 -37.73 -19.40 25.73
N ALA A 99 -36.67 -18.59 25.65
CA ALA A 99 -35.30 -19.04 25.80
C ALA A 99 -35.02 -19.64 27.19
N PHE A 100 -35.50 -18.98 28.24
CA PHE A 100 -35.37 -19.48 29.61
C PHE A 100 -36.10 -20.81 29.80
N ALA A 101 -37.35 -20.91 29.35
CA ALA A 101 -38.15 -22.13 29.48
C ALA A 101 -37.54 -23.30 28.70
N ALA A 102 -37.06 -23.06 27.47
CA ALA A 102 -36.35 -24.06 26.68
C ALA A 102 -35.13 -24.60 27.42
N ASN A 103 -34.27 -23.73 27.94
CA ASN A 103 -33.09 -24.14 28.69
C ASN A 103 -33.41 -24.85 30.01
N ALA A 104 -34.46 -24.42 30.72
CA ALA A 104 -34.81 -24.95 32.04
C ALA A 104 -35.54 -26.30 31.98
N MET A 105 -36.31 -26.55 30.92
CA MET A 105 -37.21 -27.70 30.82
C MET A 105 -36.79 -28.74 29.76
N ASN A 106 -35.81 -28.44 28.89
CA ASN A 106 -35.29 -29.43 27.95
C ASN A 106 -34.61 -30.60 28.69
N GLY A 107 -34.98 -31.83 28.36
CA GLY A 107 -34.52 -33.05 29.04
C GLY A 107 -35.20 -33.33 30.39
N HIS A 108 -36.23 -32.56 30.79
CA HIS A 108 -36.92 -32.78 32.07
C HIS A 108 -37.79 -34.05 32.04
N PRO A 109 -37.61 -35.00 32.98
CA PRO A 109 -38.45 -36.21 33.05
C PRO A 109 -39.83 -35.88 33.64
N PHE A 110 -40.88 -35.99 32.82
CA PHE A 110 -42.27 -35.72 33.23
C PHE A 110 -42.92 -36.90 33.98
N ASP A 111 -42.56 -38.11 33.56
CA ASP A 111 -42.82 -39.37 34.25
C ASP A 111 -41.77 -40.42 33.83
N ALA A 112 -41.94 -41.69 34.24
CA ALA A 112 -40.98 -42.75 33.95
C ALA A 112 -40.83 -43.09 32.45
N LYS A 113 -41.78 -42.68 31.60
CA LYS A 113 -41.81 -42.97 30.15
C LYS A 113 -41.66 -41.73 29.28
N HIS A 114 -41.92 -40.54 29.82
CA HIS A 114 -42.00 -39.29 29.07
C HIS A 114 -40.97 -38.28 29.58
N THR A 115 -40.12 -37.82 28.68
CA THR A 115 -39.10 -36.79 28.92
C THR A 115 -39.30 -35.67 27.92
N PHE A 116 -39.38 -34.44 28.41
CA PHE A 116 -39.58 -33.28 27.55
C PHE A 116 -38.35 -33.01 26.69
N ARG A 117 -38.61 -32.70 25.41
CA ARG A 117 -37.61 -32.19 24.46
C ARG A 117 -38.14 -30.88 23.92
N ILE A 118 -37.37 -29.81 24.08
CA ILE A 118 -37.87 -28.47 23.77
C ILE A 118 -37.03 -27.85 22.66
N ASN A 119 -37.72 -27.42 21.60
CA ASN A 119 -37.15 -26.66 20.50
C ASN A 119 -37.90 -25.32 20.38
N ARG A 120 -37.24 -24.29 19.83
CA ARG A 120 -37.97 -23.07 19.45
C ARG A 120 -38.80 -23.35 18.22
N PHE A 121 -39.91 -22.63 18.07
CA PHE A 121 -40.74 -22.77 16.89
C PHE A 121 -39.98 -22.38 15.60
N THR A 122 -39.13 -21.36 15.68
CA THR A 122 -38.31 -20.87 14.56
C THR A 122 -37.23 -21.85 14.11
N ASP A 123 -36.76 -22.75 14.99
CA ASP A 123 -35.73 -23.74 14.63
C ASP A 123 -36.27 -24.89 13.75
N ILE A 124 -37.59 -25.04 13.63
CA ILE A 124 -38.22 -26.16 12.91
C ILE A 124 -37.88 -26.12 11.42
N GLU A 125 -37.92 -24.94 10.79
CA GLU A 125 -37.57 -24.80 9.38
C GLU A 125 -36.09 -25.10 9.15
N HIS A 126 -35.22 -24.63 10.06
CA HIS A 126 -33.80 -24.93 10.02
C HIS A 126 -33.58 -26.45 10.07
N TYR A 127 -34.15 -27.14 11.05
CA TYR A 127 -33.99 -28.59 11.19
C TYR A 127 -34.65 -29.40 10.06
N ALA A 128 -35.73 -28.90 9.46
CA ALA A 128 -36.34 -29.54 8.28
C ALA A 128 -35.46 -29.43 7.01
N SER A 129 -34.54 -28.47 6.97
CA SER A 129 -33.64 -28.22 5.82
C SER A 129 -32.25 -28.83 5.97
N ILE A 130 -31.89 -29.35 7.14
CA ILE A 130 -30.59 -30.00 7.37
C ILE A 130 -30.59 -31.39 6.72
N ASP A 131 -29.56 -31.66 5.93
CA ASP A 131 -29.28 -33.00 5.41
C ASP A 131 -28.91 -33.95 6.57
N GLU A 132 -29.63 -35.07 6.70
CA GLU A 132 -29.41 -36.09 7.73
C GLU A 132 -28.05 -36.81 7.54
N THR A 133 -27.42 -36.65 6.38
CA THR A 133 -26.14 -37.26 6.04
C THR A 133 -24.96 -36.33 6.37
N TYR A 134 -24.26 -36.62 7.46
CA TYR A 134 -23.00 -35.93 7.76
C TYR A 134 -21.91 -36.34 6.74
N VAL A 135 -21.47 -35.38 5.93
CA VAL A 135 -20.34 -35.53 5.02
C VAL A 135 -19.12 -34.87 5.67
N ASP A 136 -18.08 -35.67 5.94
CA ASP A 136 -16.83 -35.13 6.46
C ASP A 136 -16.27 -34.06 5.50
N PRO A 137 -15.81 -32.90 6.02
CA PRO A 137 -15.19 -31.88 5.19
C PRO A 137 -14.01 -32.45 4.41
N THR A 138 -14.00 -32.26 3.10
CA THR A 138 -12.85 -32.68 2.28
C THR A 138 -11.62 -31.89 2.71
N VAL A 139 -10.58 -32.60 3.17
CA VAL A 139 -9.28 -31.98 3.43
C VAL A 139 -8.73 -31.47 2.11
N GLU A 140 -8.54 -30.15 2.01
CA GLU A 140 -7.96 -29.54 0.81
C GLU A 140 -6.59 -30.15 0.52
N GLU A 141 -6.36 -30.52 -0.74
CA GLU A 141 -5.06 -31.03 -1.18
C GLU A 141 -4.01 -29.92 -1.07
N TYR A 142 -2.89 -30.20 -0.40
CA TYR A 142 -1.82 -29.24 -0.22
C TYR A 142 -1.24 -28.81 -1.58
N ARG A 143 -1.45 -27.55 -1.95
CA ARG A 143 -0.78 -26.93 -3.09
C ARG A 143 0.47 -26.19 -2.60
N PRO A 144 1.67 -26.52 -3.11
CA PRO A 144 2.87 -25.76 -2.80
C PRO A 144 2.66 -24.28 -3.15
N LYS A 145 2.84 -23.39 -2.17
CA LYS A 145 2.75 -21.95 -2.42
C LYS A 145 3.91 -21.50 -3.30
N GLU A 146 3.61 -20.63 -4.24
CA GLU A 146 4.63 -20.00 -5.07
C GLU A 146 5.61 -19.18 -4.22
N HIS A 147 6.84 -19.06 -4.70
CA HIS A 147 7.82 -18.22 -4.04
C HIS A 147 7.49 -16.75 -4.30
N LEU A 148 6.94 -16.07 -3.29
CA LEU A 148 6.48 -14.69 -3.44
C LEU A 148 7.57 -13.78 -4.02
N ARG A 149 8.84 -13.98 -3.63
CA ARG A 149 10.00 -13.20 -4.09
C ARG A 149 10.72 -13.68 -5.35
N ALA A 150 10.05 -14.47 -6.18
CA ALA A 150 10.63 -15.03 -7.41
C ALA A 150 11.15 -13.97 -8.39
N TRP A 151 10.56 -12.77 -8.42
CA TRP A 151 10.99 -11.68 -9.30
C TRP A 151 12.44 -11.20 -9.04
N LEU A 152 13.00 -11.47 -7.85
CA LEU A 152 14.40 -11.14 -7.55
C LEU A 152 15.40 -12.04 -8.28
N ALA A 153 14.94 -13.17 -8.82
CA ALA A 153 15.75 -14.13 -9.56
C ALA A 153 15.74 -13.89 -11.08
N ASP A 154 15.18 -12.75 -11.55
CA ASP A 154 15.29 -12.33 -12.94
C ASP A 154 16.76 -12.27 -13.37
N SER A 155 17.10 -12.97 -14.46
CA SER A 155 18.48 -13.12 -14.93
C SER A 155 19.08 -11.81 -15.43
N GLN A 156 18.24 -10.91 -15.95
CA GLN A 156 18.64 -9.58 -16.42
C GLN A 156 18.68 -8.56 -15.26
N GLY A 157 18.29 -8.95 -14.05
CA GLY A 157 18.29 -8.08 -12.88
C GLY A 157 17.36 -6.86 -12.98
N ARG A 158 16.34 -6.96 -13.84
CA ARG A 158 15.42 -5.86 -14.17
C ARG A 158 14.56 -5.44 -12.98
N ASP A 159 14.15 -4.19 -12.98
CA ASP A 159 13.25 -3.62 -11.98
C ASP A 159 11.82 -3.61 -12.55
N GLN A 160 10.82 -3.85 -11.72
CA GLN A 160 9.42 -3.78 -12.14
C GLN A 160 8.79 -2.45 -11.77
N TYR A 161 7.83 -2.01 -12.55
CA TYR A 161 6.96 -0.88 -12.21
C TYR A 161 5.50 -1.20 -12.55
N VAL A 162 4.58 -0.50 -11.89
CA VAL A 162 3.15 -0.57 -12.19
C VAL A 162 2.71 0.72 -12.88
N THR A 163 1.87 0.58 -13.89
CA THR A 163 1.10 1.67 -14.48
C THR A 163 -0.38 1.48 -14.21
N TYR A 164 -1.09 2.57 -13.94
CA TYR A 164 -2.54 2.58 -13.85
C TYR A 164 -3.08 3.64 -14.80
N ARG A 165 -3.80 3.20 -15.83
CA ARG A 165 -4.37 4.05 -16.88
C ARG A 165 -5.82 3.71 -17.10
N GLY A 166 -6.72 4.69 -17.01
CA GLY A 166 -8.14 4.41 -17.13
C GLY A 166 -8.56 3.36 -16.11
N ASP A 167 -8.92 2.17 -16.56
CA ASP A 167 -9.25 1.03 -15.69
C ASP A 167 -8.22 -0.11 -15.80
N ASP A 168 -7.18 0.07 -16.60
CA ASP A 168 -6.16 -0.93 -16.88
C ASP A 168 -4.97 -0.75 -15.92
N VAL A 169 -4.61 -1.83 -15.23
CA VAL A 169 -3.44 -1.88 -14.34
C VAL A 169 -2.47 -2.90 -14.92
N GLU A 170 -1.26 -2.45 -15.21
CA GLU A 170 -0.22 -3.25 -15.86
C GLU A 170 1.07 -3.20 -15.04
N ILE A 171 1.71 -4.35 -14.89
CA ILE A 171 3.04 -4.49 -14.29
C ILE A 171 4.01 -4.77 -15.41
N HIS A 172 5.03 -3.95 -15.52
CA HIS A 172 6.06 -4.02 -16.55
C HIS A 172 7.39 -4.39 -15.93
N TRP A 173 8.22 -5.12 -16.67
CA TRP A 173 9.65 -5.14 -16.45
C TRP A 173 10.28 -3.97 -17.19
N HIS A 174 11.11 -3.19 -16.49
CA HIS A 174 11.91 -2.16 -17.11
C HIS A 174 13.22 -2.73 -17.63
N GLY A 175 13.54 -2.39 -18.87
CA GLY A 175 14.83 -2.64 -19.50
C GLY A 175 15.04 -1.66 -20.64
N LYS A 176 15.91 -2.02 -21.58
CA LYS A 176 15.97 -1.33 -22.88
C LYS A 176 14.62 -1.47 -23.60
N PRO A 177 14.30 -0.62 -24.60
CA PRO A 177 13.03 -0.73 -25.34
C PRO A 177 12.75 -2.14 -25.91
N SER A 178 13.78 -2.93 -26.22
CA SER A 178 13.67 -4.33 -26.66
C SER A 178 13.39 -5.34 -25.53
N GLN A 179 13.67 -4.97 -24.28
CA GLN A 179 13.57 -5.80 -23.07
C GLN A 179 12.36 -5.44 -22.19
N CYS A 180 11.69 -4.32 -22.48
CA CYS A 180 10.47 -3.91 -21.80
C CYS A 180 9.33 -4.87 -22.15
N GLU A 181 8.85 -5.60 -21.15
CA GLU A 181 7.76 -6.57 -21.31
C GLU A 181 6.69 -6.35 -20.25
N VAL A 182 5.43 -6.62 -20.61
CA VAL A 182 4.31 -6.61 -19.66
C VAL A 182 4.32 -7.94 -18.91
N ALA A 183 4.71 -7.90 -17.63
CA ALA A 183 4.73 -9.05 -16.76
C ALA A 183 3.30 -9.54 -16.42
N TYR A 184 2.38 -8.60 -16.26
CA TYR A 184 0.98 -8.90 -15.96
C TYR A 184 0.10 -7.70 -16.30
N ALA A 185 -1.08 -7.95 -16.88
CA ALA A 185 -2.05 -6.91 -17.18
C ALA A 185 -3.44 -7.37 -16.73
N LYS A 186 -4.17 -6.48 -16.07
CA LYS A 186 -5.54 -6.75 -15.66
C LYS A 186 -6.39 -5.49 -15.64
N LYS A 187 -7.50 -5.56 -16.35
CA LYS A 187 -8.54 -4.53 -16.33
C LYS A 187 -9.37 -4.60 -15.05
N ASN A 188 -9.75 -3.45 -14.52
CA ASN A 188 -10.48 -3.29 -13.26
C ASN A 188 -9.78 -4.00 -12.08
N TRP A 189 -8.45 -4.03 -12.07
CA TRP A 189 -7.71 -4.70 -10.99
C TRP A 189 -7.79 -3.95 -9.66
N THR A 190 -8.00 -2.63 -9.71
CA THR A 190 -8.24 -1.76 -8.55
C THR A 190 -9.29 -0.72 -8.92
N GLU A 191 -10.07 -0.23 -7.96
CA GLU A 191 -11.03 0.85 -8.18
C GLU A 191 -10.44 2.21 -7.81
N LEU A 192 -9.66 2.28 -6.73
CA LEU A 192 -9.12 3.53 -6.19
C LEU A 192 -7.70 3.80 -6.69
N TYR A 193 -6.70 3.20 -6.05
CA TYR A 193 -5.29 3.29 -6.44
C TYR A 193 -4.60 1.95 -6.16
N ALA A 194 -3.34 1.83 -6.55
CA ALA A 194 -2.51 0.68 -6.26
C ALA A 194 -1.28 1.08 -5.42
N SER A 195 -0.74 0.13 -4.66
CA SER A 195 0.45 0.38 -3.83
C SER A 195 1.27 -0.88 -3.66
N TRP A 196 2.59 -0.74 -3.63
CA TRP A 196 3.50 -1.82 -3.29
C TRP A 196 3.76 -1.86 -1.78
N SER A 197 3.95 -3.06 -1.24
CA SER A 197 4.50 -3.19 0.10
C SER A 197 5.99 -2.76 0.15
N PRO A 198 6.54 -2.37 1.31
CA PRO A 198 7.86 -1.76 1.44
C PRO A 198 9.05 -2.60 0.93
N LEU A 199 8.92 -3.92 0.83
CA LEU A 199 9.94 -4.81 0.28
C LEU A 199 9.53 -5.39 -1.09
N GLY A 200 8.43 -4.90 -1.68
CA GLY A 200 7.92 -5.31 -2.97
C GLY A 200 7.30 -6.70 -3.01
N THR A 201 7.08 -7.37 -1.86
CA THR A 201 6.52 -8.74 -1.83
C THR A 201 5.05 -8.79 -2.24
N TYR A 202 4.27 -7.81 -1.79
CA TYR A 202 2.84 -7.74 -2.02
C TYR A 202 2.50 -6.52 -2.86
N PHE A 203 1.52 -6.71 -3.74
CA PHE A 203 0.84 -5.65 -4.45
C PHE A 203 -0.55 -5.46 -3.84
N ALA A 204 -0.87 -4.23 -3.44
CA ALA A 204 -2.15 -3.89 -2.83
C ALA A 204 -3.06 -3.19 -3.83
N THR A 205 -4.27 -3.72 -3.97
CA THR A 205 -5.36 -3.11 -4.73
C THR A 205 -6.48 -2.72 -3.78
N LEU A 206 -7.07 -1.55 -4.01
CA LEU A 206 -8.07 -0.95 -3.13
C LEU A 206 -9.41 -0.88 -3.85
N PHE A 207 -10.43 -1.39 -3.16
CA PHE A 207 -11.82 -1.43 -3.59
C PHE A 207 -12.71 -0.76 -2.55
N ARG A 208 -13.92 -0.38 -2.92
CA ARG A 208 -14.90 0.12 -1.94
C ARG A 208 -15.20 -0.85 -0.81
N GLN A 209 -15.04 -2.16 -1.02
CA GLN A 209 -15.27 -3.19 0.01
C GLN A 209 -14.04 -3.45 0.89
N GLY A 210 -12.86 -2.93 0.52
CA GLY A 210 -11.62 -3.13 1.28
C GLY A 210 -10.38 -3.32 0.41
N VAL A 211 -9.37 -3.98 0.97
CA VAL A 211 -8.04 -4.15 0.37
C VAL A 211 -7.82 -5.60 -0.01
N ARG A 212 -7.13 -5.84 -1.11
CA ARG A 212 -6.66 -7.18 -1.48
C ARG A 212 -5.16 -7.13 -1.78
N LEU A 213 -4.44 -8.13 -1.27
CA LEU A 213 -3.02 -8.31 -1.54
C LEU A 213 -2.83 -9.42 -2.57
N TRP A 214 -1.89 -9.20 -3.48
CA TRP A 214 -1.49 -10.11 -4.54
C TRP A 214 0.01 -10.35 -4.44
N GLY A 215 0.47 -11.53 -4.86
CA GLY A 215 1.89 -11.86 -4.83
C GLY A 215 2.20 -13.14 -5.61
N GLY A 216 3.50 -13.42 -5.76
CA GLY A 216 3.99 -14.53 -6.57
C GLY A 216 4.02 -14.24 -8.08
N PRO A 217 4.70 -15.09 -8.87
CA PRO A 217 4.70 -15.01 -10.33
C PRO A 217 3.30 -14.98 -10.97
N SER A 218 2.36 -15.75 -10.44
CA SER A 218 1.00 -15.84 -10.99
C SER A 218 0.06 -14.72 -10.53
N TRP A 219 0.54 -13.83 -9.65
CA TRP A 219 -0.26 -12.78 -9.02
C TRP A 219 -1.54 -13.32 -8.37
N GLU A 220 -1.43 -14.43 -7.65
CA GLU A 220 -2.55 -15.02 -6.93
C GLU A 220 -2.94 -14.15 -5.72
N PRO A 221 -4.25 -14.07 -5.39
CA PRO A 221 -4.71 -13.35 -4.22
C PRO A 221 -4.16 -14.02 -2.94
N GLN A 222 -3.50 -13.23 -2.11
CA GLN A 222 -2.91 -13.71 -0.85
C GLN A 222 -3.92 -13.59 0.29
N HIS A 223 -4.40 -12.36 0.55
CA HIS A 223 -5.40 -12.09 1.58
C HIS A 223 -6.31 -10.95 1.15
N ARG A 224 -7.53 -10.93 1.71
CA ARG A 224 -8.53 -9.88 1.58
C ARG A 224 -8.81 -9.29 2.95
N PHE A 225 -8.73 -7.98 3.06
CA PHE A 225 -9.00 -7.24 4.29
C PHE A 225 -10.29 -6.45 4.08
N ALA A 226 -11.38 -6.91 4.71
CA ALA A 226 -12.71 -6.35 4.54
C ALA A 226 -12.88 -5.08 5.40
N HIS A 227 -12.40 -3.95 4.88
CA HIS A 227 -12.59 -2.63 5.49
C HIS A 227 -13.30 -1.69 4.49
N PRO A 228 -14.63 -1.55 4.59
CA PRO A 228 -15.40 -0.73 3.67
C PRO A 228 -14.91 0.72 3.61
N LEU A 229 -14.94 1.29 2.40
CA LEU A 229 -14.61 2.69 2.10
C LEU A 229 -13.19 3.12 2.52
N VAL A 230 -12.27 2.16 2.59
CA VAL A 230 -10.85 2.43 2.82
C VAL A 230 -10.31 3.45 1.83
N LYS A 231 -9.58 4.44 2.36
CA LYS A 231 -8.95 5.51 1.58
C LYS A 231 -7.44 5.50 1.69
N LEU A 232 -6.88 5.03 2.81
CA LEU A 232 -5.44 5.02 3.06
C LEU A 232 -5.02 3.66 3.61
N ILE A 233 -3.83 3.23 3.20
CA ILE A 233 -3.18 2.02 3.69
C ILE A 233 -1.71 2.31 4.02
N ASP A 234 -1.18 1.58 4.98
CA ASP A 234 0.23 1.66 5.39
C ASP A 234 0.71 0.29 5.82
N PHE A 235 1.94 -0.07 5.43
CA PHE A 235 2.53 -1.37 5.72
C PHE A 235 3.60 -1.24 6.78
N SER A 236 3.72 -2.27 7.62
CA SER A 236 4.88 -2.36 8.50
C SER A 236 6.18 -2.52 7.69
N PRO A 237 7.33 -1.97 8.15
CA PRO A 237 8.61 -2.01 7.43
C PRO A 237 9.09 -3.41 7.03
N CYS A 238 8.69 -4.46 7.77
CA CYS A 238 9.06 -5.85 7.47
C CYS A 238 7.90 -6.66 6.87
N GLU A 239 6.82 -6.02 6.41
CA GLU A 239 5.67 -6.62 5.72
C GLU A 239 4.93 -7.70 6.52
N ASN A 240 4.87 -7.55 7.85
CA ASN A 240 4.08 -8.45 8.69
C ASN A 240 2.65 -7.92 8.92
N TYR A 241 2.45 -6.61 8.90
CA TYR A 241 1.18 -5.99 9.27
C TYR A 241 0.76 -4.92 8.26
N LEU A 242 -0.56 -4.73 8.15
CA LEU A 242 -1.21 -3.73 7.31
C LEU A 242 -2.12 -2.87 8.18
N VAL A 243 -1.99 -1.55 8.08
CA VAL A 243 -2.95 -0.59 8.63
C VAL A 243 -3.82 -0.09 7.49
N THR A 244 -5.11 0.02 7.76
CA THR A 244 -6.11 0.55 6.84
C THR A 244 -6.90 1.64 7.54
N TRP A 245 -7.26 2.69 6.80
CA TRP A 245 -8.07 3.80 7.32
C TRP A 245 -9.21 4.16 6.38
N SER A 246 -10.38 4.36 6.98
CA SER A 246 -11.57 4.93 6.35
C SER A 246 -11.96 6.22 7.05
N HIS A 247 -12.42 7.19 6.27
CA HIS A 247 -13.04 8.40 6.82
C HIS A 247 -14.36 8.07 7.52
N ASP A 248 -15.10 7.11 6.97
CA ASP A 248 -16.38 6.68 7.50
C ASP A 248 -16.14 5.67 8.63
N PRO A 249 -16.77 5.85 9.81
CA PRO A 249 -16.61 4.91 10.90
C PRO A 249 -17.07 3.50 10.52
N ILE A 250 -16.40 2.51 11.08
CA ILE A 250 -16.75 1.10 10.99
C ILE A 250 -18.17 0.94 11.55
N SER A 251 -19.06 0.37 10.74
CA SER A 251 -20.39 -0.04 11.13
C SER A 251 -20.47 -1.56 10.98
N VAL A 252 -21.01 -2.23 11.99
CA VAL A 252 -21.10 -3.70 12.04
C VAL A 252 -22.57 -4.10 12.04
N PRO A 253 -23.16 -4.40 10.87
CA PRO A 253 -24.52 -4.92 10.79
C PRO A 253 -24.64 -6.25 11.54
N ALA A 254 -25.82 -6.52 12.12
CA ALA A 254 -26.09 -7.77 12.86
C ALA A 254 -25.85 -9.05 12.03
N ASN A 255 -25.96 -8.96 10.71
CA ASN A 255 -25.83 -10.10 9.79
C ASN A 255 -24.39 -10.31 9.27
N LEU A 256 -23.40 -9.56 9.77
CA LEU A 256 -22.01 -9.67 9.28
C LEU A 256 -21.35 -10.93 9.86
N PRO A 257 -20.65 -11.75 9.03
CA PRO A 257 -19.97 -12.95 9.50
C PRO A 257 -19.05 -12.66 10.68
N GLN A 258 -19.15 -13.44 11.75
CA GLN A 258 -18.28 -13.32 12.90
C GLN A 258 -17.03 -14.18 12.72
N GLY A 259 -15.87 -13.65 13.08
CA GLY A 259 -14.61 -14.36 12.98
C GLY A 259 -13.41 -13.42 13.13
N PRO A 260 -12.19 -13.97 13.23
CA PRO A 260 -10.99 -13.17 13.47
C PRO A 260 -10.60 -12.29 12.28
N GLU A 261 -11.22 -12.46 11.12
CA GLU A 261 -10.98 -11.67 9.90
C GLU A 261 -12.03 -10.56 9.68
N PHE A 262 -13.03 -10.48 10.57
CA PHE A 262 -14.16 -9.57 10.43
C PHE A 262 -14.27 -8.62 11.62
N PHE A 263 -14.94 -7.49 11.40
CA PHE A 263 -15.25 -6.57 12.50
C PHE A 263 -16.28 -7.17 13.44
N SER A 264 -16.03 -7.00 14.72
CA SER A 264 -16.92 -7.34 15.81
C SER A 264 -17.71 -6.11 16.27
N PRO A 265 -18.81 -6.26 17.02
CA PRO A 265 -19.54 -5.13 17.59
C PRO A 265 -18.67 -4.18 18.44
N GLU A 266 -17.54 -4.65 18.97
CA GLU A 266 -16.59 -3.82 19.74
C GLU A 266 -15.79 -2.85 18.87
N ASP A 267 -15.73 -3.09 17.56
CA ASP A 267 -15.01 -2.26 16.58
C ASP A 267 -15.87 -1.10 16.03
N GLU A 268 -17.16 -1.07 16.35
CA GLU A 268 -18.09 -0.06 15.84
C GLU A 268 -17.68 1.37 16.26
N GLY A 269 -17.72 2.30 15.31
CA GLY A 269 -17.33 3.70 15.51
C GLY A 269 -15.83 3.98 15.33
N ASN A 270 -14.99 2.97 15.20
CA ASN A 270 -13.57 3.14 14.89
C ASN A 270 -13.33 3.43 13.39
N ASN A 271 -12.14 3.89 13.02
CA ASN A 271 -11.82 4.27 11.62
C ASN A 271 -10.57 3.59 11.08
N ILE A 272 -9.69 3.15 11.98
CA ILE A 272 -8.41 2.55 11.66
C ILE A 272 -8.48 1.08 12.05
N ALA A 273 -8.03 0.19 11.18
CA ALA A 273 -7.92 -1.25 11.46
C ALA A 273 -6.50 -1.73 11.16
N VAL A 274 -5.94 -2.51 12.09
CA VAL A 274 -4.62 -3.14 12.02
C VAL A 274 -4.80 -4.64 11.78
N TRP A 275 -4.16 -5.14 10.73
CA TRP A 275 -4.29 -6.51 10.25
C TRP A 275 -2.95 -7.22 10.25
N ASP A 276 -2.97 -8.53 10.53
CA ASP A 276 -1.82 -9.41 10.26
C ASP A 276 -1.87 -9.90 8.81
N ILE A 277 -0.77 -9.70 8.07
CA ILE A 277 -0.73 -9.99 6.64
C ILE A 277 -0.71 -11.49 6.37
N LYS A 278 -0.10 -12.29 7.25
CA LYS A 278 0.10 -13.74 7.02
C LYS A 278 -1.14 -14.57 7.32
N SER A 279 -1.92 -14.15 8.31
CA SER A 279 -3.15 -14.83 8.71
C SER A 279 -4.41 -14.15 8.17
N GLY A 280 -4.36 -12.87 7.79
CA GLY A 280 -5.53 -12.09 7.41
C GLY A 280 -6.33 -11.54 8.60
N GLN A 281 -5.91 -11.85 9.84
CA GLN A 281 -6.69 -11.54 11.03
C GLN A 281 -6.67 -10.05 11.37
N LEU A 282 -7.82 -9.55 11.83
CA LEU A 282 -7.97 -8.26 12.48
C LEU A 282 -7.33 -8.33 13.87
N LEU A 283 -6.30 -7.53 14.09
CA LEU A 283 -5.61 -7.48 15.37
C LEU A 283 -6.23 -6.44 16.31
N ARG A 284 -6.54 -5.25 15.78
CA ARG A 284 -7.10 -4.16 16.59
C ARG A 284 -7.68 -3.03 15.72
N THR A 285 -8.70 -2.36 16.23
CA THR A 285 -9.24 -1.12 15.65
C THR A 285 -9.01 0.10 16.56
N PHE A 286 -9.01 1.29 15.95
CA PHE A 286 -8.87 2.56 16.66
C PHE A 286 -9.73 3.67 16.04
N PRO A 287 -10.21 4.64 16.85
CA PRO A 287 -10.90 5.81 16.32
C PRO A 287 -9.91 6.79 15.69
N THR A 288 -10.36 7.65 14.77
CA THR A 288 -9.55 8.79 14.29
C THR A 288 -9.34 9.78 15.43
N ALA A 289 -8.12 10.34 15.57
CA ALA A 289 -7.89 11.37 16.58
C ALA A 289 -8.57 12.68 16.13
N THR A 290 -9.63 13.09 16.81
CA THR A 290 -10.23 14.41 16.66
C THR A 290 -9.61 15.38 17.67
N TYR A 291 -9.20 16.56 17.20
CA TYR A 291 -8.80 17.65 18.09
C TYR A 291 -10.07 18.23 18.75
N GLU A 292 -10.27 18.02 20.06
CA GLU A 292 -11.48 18.45 20.79
C GLU A 292 -11.69 19.98 20.83
N ASN A 293 -10.73 20.79 20.38
CA ASN A 293 -10.72 22.26 20.52
C ASN A 293 -10.61 23.04 19.19
N GLU A 294 -10.90 22.43 18.03
CA GLU A 294 -10.73 23.12 16.75
C GLU A 294 -11.99 23.86 16.27
N ASP A 295 -11.78 25.11 15.83
CA ASP A 295 -12.76 25.95 15.14
C ASP A 295 -13.22 25.21 13.85
N PRO A 296 -14.52 25.00 13.61
CA PRO A 296 -15.04 24.28 12.44
C PRO A 296 -14.53 24.79 11.08
N ALA A 297 -14.04 26.04 11.04
CA ALA A 297 -13.45 26.68 9.87
C ALA A 297 -12.00 26.22 9.55
N MET A 298 -11.27 25.65 10.52
CA MET A 298 -9.92 25.11 10.35
C MET A 298 -9.93 23.58 10.50
N LYS A 299 -10.56 22.86 9.56
CA LYS A 299 -10.40 21.40 9.48
C LYS A 299 -8.94 21.09 9.16
N LYS A 300 -8.12 20.79 10.18
CA LYS A 300 -6.82 20.16 9.92
C LYS A 300 -7.06 18.78 9.31
N GLN A 301 -6.37 18.53 8.21
CA GLN A 301 -6.39 17.25 7.53
C GLN A 301 -5.82 16.17 8.47
N MET A 302 -6.44 14.99 8.51
CA MET A 302 -5.97 13.82 9.26
C MET A 302 -4.49 13.57 8.94
N GLN A 303 -3.65 13.50 9.98
CA GLN A 303 -2.23 13.19 9.82
C GLN A 303 -2.06 11.70 9.52
N TRP A 304 -1.41 11.40 8.39
CA TRP A 304 -1.07 10.05 7.96
C TRP A 304 0.46 9.93 7.76
N PRO A 305 1.10 8.82 8.17
CA PRO A 305 0.53 7.64 8.84
C PRO A 305 0.15 7.90 10.31
N ALA A 306 -1.02 7.41 10.73
CA ALA A 306 -1.52 7.58 12.10
C ALA A 306 -0.86 6.63 13.11
N LEU A 307 -0.41 5.47 12.63
CA LEU A 307 0.38 4.50 13.39
C LEU A 307 1.77 4.44 12.78
N LYS A 308 2.81 4.59 13.60
CA LYS A 308 4.20 4.56 13.17
C LYS A 308 4.87 3.31 13.74
N TRP A 309 5.50 2.54 12.87
CA TRP A 309 6.08 1.23 13.18
C TRP A 309 7.53 1.34 13.64
N SER A 310 7.93 0.48 14.58
CA SER A 310 9.35 0.24 14.81
C SER A 310 9.97 -0.49 13.63
N SER A 311 11.25 -0.25 13.39
CA SER A 311 11.99 -0.82 12.25
C SER A 311 12.08 -2.35 12.23
N ASP A 312 11.76 -3.00 13.35
CA ASP A 312 11.79 -4.45 13.53
C ASP A 312 10.39 -5.07 13.68
N ASP A 313 9.33 -4.32 13.41
CA ASP A 313 7.92 -4.74 13.50
C ASP A 313 7.50 -5.30 14.87
N LYS A 314 8.25 -4.99 15.94
CA LYS A 314 7.90 -5.42 17.30
C LYS A 314 6.92 -4.50 17.99
N PHE A 315 6.95 -3.24 17.62
CA PHE A 315 6.12 -2.21 18.23
C PHE A 315 5.46 -1.35 17.16
N VAL A 316 4.26 -0.91 17.47
CA VAL A 316 3.59 0.16 16.72
C VAL A 316 3.13 1.20 17.71
N ALA A 317 3.34 2.47 17.37
CA ALA A 317 3.00 3.57 18.25
C ALA A 317 2.04 4.53 17.57
N ARG A 318 1.24 5.20 18.39
CA ARG A 318 0.36 6.28 17.98
C ARG A 318 0.43 7.41 18.98
N VAL A 319 0.39 8.64 18.47
CA VAL A 319 0.33 9.85 19.29
C VAL A 319 -1.12 10.23 19.56
N THR A 320 -1.39 10.63 20.80
CA THR A 320 -2.57 11.42 21.17
C THR A 320 -2.06 12.83 21.43
N PRO A 321 -2.22 13.76 20.46
CA PRO A 321 -1.63 15.08 20.55
C PRO A 321 -1.98 15.80 21.86
N GLY A 322 -0.98 16.42 22.48
CA GLY A 322 -1.08 17.12 23.75
C GLY A 322 -1.00 16.24 24.99
N GLN A 323 -1.10 14.90 24.87
CA GLN A 323 -1.27 14.03 26.05
C GLN A 323 -0.18 12.96 26.21
N HIS A 324 -0.03 12.06 25.24
CA HIS A 324 0.80 10.86 25.40
C HIS A 324 1.08 10.16 24.07
N ILE A 325 2.08 9.27 24.08
CA ILE A 325 2.34 8.30 23.01
C ILE A 325 1.96 6.92 23.54
N SER A 326 1.05 6.23 22.84
CA SER A 326 0.66 4.85 23.14
C SER A 326 1.47 3.90 22.27
N VAL A 327 2.21 2.98 22.88
CA VAL A 327 3.04 1.99 22.17
C VAL A 327 2.46 0.60 22.41
N TYR A 328 2.15 -0.10 21.33
CA TYR A 328 1.55 -1.44 21.34
C TYR A 328 2.60 -2.48 20.94
N GLU A 329 2.58 -3.63 21.61
CA GLU A 329 3.39 -4.80 21.27
C GLU A 329 2.70 -5.61 20.17
N LEU A 330 3.47 -6.03 19.16
CA LEU A 330 2.99 -6.87 18.08
C LEU A 330 3.42 -8.33 18.31
N PRO A 331 2.57 -9.32 18.00
CA PRO A 331 1.28 -9.21 17.29
C PRO A 331 0.07 -8.97 18.21
N THR A 332 0.22 -9.04 19.53
CA THR A 332 -0.92 -9.05 20.48
C THR A 332 -1.70 -7.74 20.54
N MET A 333 -1.14 -6.65 20.00
CA MET A 333 -1.66 -5.29 20.07
C MET A 333 -1.94 -4.82 21.51
N GLY A 334 -1.32 -5.45 22.51
CA GLY A 334 -1.38 -5.04 23.90
C GLY A 334 -0.55 -3.78 24.15
N LEU A 335 -1.03 -2.87 25.00
CA LEU A 335 -0.27 -1.68 25.38
C LEU A 335 0.99 -2.10 26.15
N HIS A 336 2.18 -1.66 25.72
CA HIS A 336 3.46 -2.02 26.33
C HIS A 336 3.52 -1.59 27.81
N ASP A 337 3.86 -2.52 28.70
CA ASP A 337 3.76 -2.38 30.17
C ASP A 337 2.39 -1.90 30.69
N LYS A 338 1.32 -2.10 29.91
CA LYS A 338 -0.05 -1.65 30.21
C LYS A 338 -0.16 -0.13 30.44
N LYS A 339 0.81 0.68 29.98
CA LYS A 339 0.85 2.14 30.20
C LYS A 339 1.43 2.88 29.01
N SER A 340 0.70 3.89 28.54
CA SER A 340 1.19 4.86 27.55
C SER A 340 2.32 5.71 28.13
N LEU A 341 3.20 6.18 27.25
CA LEU A 341 4.23 7.15 27.56
C LEU A 341 3.56 8.52 27.74
N LYS A 342 3.28 8.88 29.00
CA LYS A 342 2.72 10.20 29.35
C LYS A 342 3.76 11.28 29.04
N ILE A 343 3.50 12.05 27.99
CA ILE A 343 4.35 13.14 27.51
C ILE A 343 3.42 14.31 27.26
N GLU A 344 3.27 15.16 28.28
CA GLU A 344 2.41 16.33 28.21
C GLU A 344 2.86 17.26 27.09
N GLY A 345 1.90 17.70 26.26
CA GLY A 345 2.17 18.58 25.13
C GLY A 345 2.80 17.90 23.90
N VAL A 346 2.96 16.56 23.85
CA VAL A 346 3.54 15.92 22.66
C VAL A 346 2.75 16.24 21.38
N VAL A 347 3.44 16.65 20.31
CA VAL A 347 2.78 16.96 19.03
C VAL A 347 2.96 15.82 18.06
N ASP A 348 4.22 15.41 17.85
CA ASP A 348 4.59 14.38 16.89
C ASP A 348 5.81 13.59 17.38
N PHE A 349 6.00 12.40 16.80
CA PHE A 349 7.13 11.53 17.07
C PHE A 349 7.51 10.72 15.84
N GLU A 350 8.76 10.24 15.78
CA GLU A 350 9.23 9.36 14.72
C GLU A 350 10.12 8.26 15.28
N TRP A 351 10.04 7.07 14.70
CA TRP A 351 10.97 5.97 15.00
C TRP A 351 12.27 6.14 14.22
N CYS A 352 13.39 5.81 14.85
CA CYS A 352 14.68 5.71 14.19
C CYS A 352 14.67 4.50 13.22
N PRO A 353 14.93 4.70 11.92
CA PRO A 353 15.06 3.60 10.98
C PRO A 353 16.31 2.75 11.31
N HIS A 354 16.21 1.43 11.15
CA HIS A 354 17.36 0.55 11.24
C HIS A 354 18.07 0.44 9.90
N GLY A 355 19.35 0.84 9.88
CA GLY A 355 20.21 0.70 8.72
C GLY A 355 20.63 -0.74 8.45
N GLU A 356 21.33 -0.95 7.35
CA GLU A 356 21.82 -2.27 6.95
C GLU A 356 22.72 -2.90 8.03
N LYS A 357 23.55 -2.08 8.70
CA LYS A 357 24.42 -2.53 9.79
C LYS A 357 23.63 -3.04 11.00
N ASP A 358 22.57 -2.34 11.40
CA ASP A 358 21.74 -2.76 12.55
C ASP A 358 21.06 -4.11 12.26
N LYS A 359 20.59 -4.30 11.02
CA LYS A 359 19.95 -5.55 10.58
C LYS A 359 20.96 -6.70 10.54
N GLU A 360 22.17 -6.48 10.05
CA GLU A 360 23.26 -7.48 10.08
C GLU A 360 23.62 -7.91 11.50
N ASP A 361 23.76 -6.94 12.40
CA ASP A 361 24.14 -7.22 13.78
C ASP A 361 23.01 -7.99 14.49
N ALA A 362 21.74 -7.68 14.18
CA ALA A 362 20.59 -8.44 14.66
C ALA A 362 20.54 -9.88 14.11
N GLU A 363 20.83 -10.09 12.82
CA GLU A 363 20.89 -11.41 12.19
C GLU A 363 22.01 -12.28 12.76
N LYS A 364 23.20 -11.69 12.97
CA LYS A 364 24.34 -12.39 13.62
C LYS A 364 24.00 -12.77 15.05
N ALA A 365 23.39 -11.87 15.80
CA ALA A 365 22.96 -12.17 17.17
C ALA A 365 21.95 -13.32 17.22
N ALA A 366 21.02 -13.39 16.25
CA ALA A 366 20.04 -14.47 16.17
C ALA A 366 20.67 -15.84 15.84
N LYS A 367 21.67 -15.88 14.95
CA LYS A 367 22.33 -17.15 14.55
C LYS A 367 23.27 -17.73 15.59
N THR A 368 23.80 -16.91 16.49
CA THR A 368 24.94 -17.35 17.31
C THR A 368 24.53 -18.11 18.58
N GLU A 369 23.26 -18.06 19.04
CA GLU A 369 22.68 -18.63 20.30
C GLU A 369 23.46 -18.38 21.62
N LYS A 370 24.76 -18.09 21.55
CA LYS A 370 25.59 -17.53 22.58
C LYS A 370 25.36 -16.04 22.57
N THR A 371 24.62 -15.58 23.57
CA THR A 371 24.88 -14.29 24.20
C THR A 371 26.38 -14.21 24.50
N GLU A 372 27.18 -13.69 23.56
CA GLU A 372 28.46 -13.10 23.92
C GLU A 372 28.15 -12.07 25.01
N LYS A 373 28.65 -12.33 26.21
CA LYS A 373 28.57 -11.43 27.36
C LYS A 373 29.18 -10.09 26.97
N GLY A 374 28.39 -9.19 26.39
CA GLY A 374 28.84 -7.84 26.02
C GLY A 374 28.11 -7.19 24.84
N ALA A 375 27.60 -7.94 23.86
CA ALA A 375 26.94 -7.35 22.70
C ALA A 375 25.46 -7.05 23.01
N LYS A 376 25.18 -5.91 23.65
CA LYS A 376 23.80 -5.42 23.82
C LYS A 376 23.20 -5.17 22.43
N LYS A 377 22.13 -5.90 22.09
CA LYS A 377 21.29 -5.60 20.93
C LYS A 377 20.86 -4.13 21.02
N ARG A 378 21.07 -3.35 19.94
CA ARG A 378 20.63 -1.95 19.88
C ARG A 378 19.11 -1.92 20.06
N GLU A 379 18.66 -1.17 21.07
CA GLU A 379 17.24 -0.93 21.30
C GLU A 379 16.68 0.00 20.20
N ASN A 380 15.37 -0.10 19.97
CA ASN A 380 14.68 0.85 19.10
C ASN A 380 14.80 2.25 19.71
N MET A 381 14.77 3.29 18.86
CA MET A 381 14.85 4.67 19.31
C MET A 381 13.68 5.46 18.78
N LEU A 382 13.15 6.35 19.61
CA LEU A 382 12.03 7.22 19.28
C LEU A 382 12.44 8.67 19.56
N ALA A 383 12.16 9.55 18.59
CA ALA A 383 12.30 10.99 18.75
C ALA A 383 10.90 11.61 18.85
N TYR A 384 10.69 12.53 19.78
CA TYR A 384 9.44 13.30 19.86
C TYR A 384 9.72 14.75 20.22
N TRP A 385 8.74 15.61 19.98
CA TRP A 385 8.83 17.01 20.38
C TRP A 385 7.57 17.52 21.09
N THR A 386 7.79 18.49 21.98
CA THR A 386 6.76 19.23 22.72
C THR A 386 6.92 20.73 22.44
N PRO A 387 5.83 21.49 22.27
CA PRO A 387 5.87 22.92 21.98
C PRO A 387 6.12 23.70 23.28
N GLU A 388 6.28 25.01 23.14
CA GLU A 388 6.35 25.92 24.28
C GLU A 388 5.00 26.02 24.99
N VAL A 389 5.00 25.79 26.30
CA VAL A 389 3.80 25.92 27.15
C VAL A 389 4.14 26.74 28.38
N ALA A 390 3.51 27.91 28.50
CA ALA A 390 3.74 28.88 29.57
C ALA A 390 5.25 29.20 29.75
N ASN A 391 5.87 28.71 30.83
CA ASN A 391 7.28 28.95 31.14
C ASN A 391 8.21 27.77 30.74
N GLN A 392 7.66 26.73 30.11
CA GLN A 392 8.46 25.59 29.64
C GLN A 392 8.88 25.78 28.18
N PRO A 393 10.18 25.66 27.86
CA PRO A 393 10.64 25.75 26.47
C PRO A 393 10.16 24.56 25.65
N ALA A 394 10.11 24.74 24.33
CA ALA A 394 9.93 23.62 23.41
C ALA A 394 11.10 22.65 23.59
N ARG A 395 10.83 21.36 23.44
CA ARG A 395 11.84 20.33 23.67
C ARG A 395 11.74 19.25 22.62
N VAL A 396 12.90 18.87 22.08
CA VAL A 396 13.08 17.63 21.33
C VAL A 396 13.75 16.62 22.24
N THR A 397 13.23 15.40 22.30
CA THR A 397 13.75 14.32 23.14
C THR A 397 14.00 13.07 22.31
N LEU A 398 15.19 12.49 22.46
CA LEU A 398 15.51 11.13 22.02
C LEU A 398 15.37 10.17 23.19
N ILE A 399 14.58 9.12 23.02
CA ILE A 399 14.43 8.04 23.98
C ILE A 399 14.78 6.70 23.33
N SER A 400 15.38 5.80 24.11
CA SER A 400 15.45 4.38 23.74
C SER A 400 14.21 3.65 24.20
N PHE A 401 13.84 2.61 23.47
CA PHE A 401 12.66 1.81 23.70
C PHE A 401 13.00 0.33 23.47
N PRO A 402 12.67 -0.58 24.41
CA PRO A 402 11.67 -0.45 25.47
C PRO A 402 12.17 0.13 26.80
N SER A 403 13.47 0.39 26.99
CA SER A 403 13.97 0.82 28.31
C SER A 403 13.46 2.20 28.76
N ARG A 404 12.90 3.00 27.85
CA ARG A 404 12.39 4.36 28.07
C ARG A 404 13.48 5.31 28.60
N THR A 405 14.75 4.99 28.39
CA THR A 405 15.85 5.84 28.87
C THR A 405 16.00 7.04 27.94
N VAL A 406 16.01 8.24 28.53
CA VAL A 406 16.23 9.49 27.81
C VAL A 406 17.70 9.55 27.40
N LEU A 407 17.95 9.55 26.09
CA LEU A 407 19.29 9.53 25.51
C LEU A 407 19.83 10.96 25.35
N ARG A 408 18.98 11.86 24.85
CA ARG A 408 19.34 13.26 24.60
C ARG A 408 18.10 14.15 24.65
N GLN A 409 18.26 15.36 25.15
CA GLN A 409 17.24 16.40 25.13
C GLN A 409 17.85 17.72 24.64
N LYS A 410 17.11 18.43 23.79
CA LYS A 410 17.45 19.77 23.31
C LYS A 410 16.27 20.70 23.58
N ASN A 411 16.51 21.77 24.34
CA ASN A 411 15.53 22.83 24.55
C ASN A 411 15.65 23.88 23.43
N LEU A 412 14.51 24.39 22.99
CA LEU A 412 14.33 25.35 21.91
C LEU A 412 13.40 26.49 22.39
N PHE A 413 13.51 27.66 21.78
CA PHE A 413 12.76 28.88 22.18
C PHE A 413 12.19 29.63 20.97
N ASN A 414 11.04 30.29 21.13
CA ASN A 414 10.29 30.92 20.05
C ASN A 414 10.01 29.95 18.87
N VAL A 415 9.62 28.71 19.18
CA VAL A 415 9.32 27.68 18.18
C VAL A 415 7.87 27.80 17.70
N THR A 416 7.69 27.73 16.39
CA THR A 416 6.37 27.63 15.76
C THR A 416 6.05 26.17 15.43
N GLU A 417 6.97 25.46 14.78
CA GLU A 417 6.79 24.08 14.34
C GLU A 417 8.13 23.33 14.34
N CYS A 418 8.10 22.03 14.63
CA CYS A 418 9.23 21.13 14.42
C CYS A 418 8.81 19.98 13.50
N LYS A 419 9.63 19.68 12.49
CA LYS A 419 9.53 18.45 11.68
C LYS A 419 10.75 17.56 11.87
N LEU A 420 10.53 16.27 12.01
CA LEU A 420 11.57 15.27 12.30
C LEU A 420 11.94 14.54 11.00
N HIS A 421 13.20 14.61 10.59
CA HIS A 421 13.72 13.97 9.38
C HIS A 421 14.86 13.01 9.71
N TRP A 422 14.60 11.72 9.65
CA TRP A 422 15.60 10.68 9.84
C TRP A 422 16.36 10.38 8.55
N GLN A 423 17.68 10.19 8.66
CA GLN A 423 18.46 9.59 7.59
C GLN A 423 18.15 8.08 7.52
N ASN A 424 18.09 7.51 6.31
CA ASN A 424 17.53 6.17 6.08
C ASN A 424 18.29 5.00 6.76
N GLN A 425 19.54 5.19 7.17
CA GLN A 425 20.34 4.25 7.97
C GLN A 425 20.25 4.51 9.49
N GLY A 426 19.51 5.55 9.91
CA GLY A 426 19.34 5.91 11.32
C GLY A 426 20.60 6.51 11.95
N ASP A 427 21.48 7.09 11.13
CA ASP A 427 22.74 7.68 11.59
C ASP A 427 22.57 9.12 12.08
N PHE A 428 21.68 9.86 11.43
CA PHE A 428 21.39 11.27 11.71
C PHE A 428 19.88 11.51 11.85
N LEU A 429 19.52 12.42 12.73
CA LEU A 429 18.19 13.03 12.81
C LEU A 429 18.36 14.53 12.60
N CYS A 430 17.71 15.09 11.59
CA CYS A 430 17.53 16.54 11.49
C CYS A 430 16.16 16.91 12.06
N VAL A 431 16.14 17.89 12.96
CA VAL A 431 14.90 18.57 13.34
C VAL A 431 14.87 19.90 12.61
N LYS A 432 13.93 20.03 11.68
CA LYS A 432 13.63 21.31 11.02
C LYS A 432 12.77 22.14 11.97
N VAL A 433 13.34 23.20 12.53
CA VAL A 433 12.68 24.06 13.53
C VAL A 433 12.35 25.40 12.90
N ASP A 434 11.05 25.64 12.67
CA ASP A 434 10.58 26.95 12.24
C ASP A 434 10.43 27.84 13.47
N ARG A 435 11.29 28.86 13.55
CA ARG A 435 11.35 29.80 14.68
C ARG A 435 10.78 31.13 14.28
N HIS A 436 10.05 31.76 15.20
CA HIS A 436 9.56 33.11 15.00
C HIS A 436 10.41 34.13 15.76
N THR A 437 10.50 35.35 15.23
CA THR A 437 11.06 36.47 15.99
C THR A 437 10.18 36.82 17.19
N LYS A 438 10.72 37.49 18.21
CA LYS A 438 9.96 37.90 19.41
C LYS A 438 8.68 38.69 19.08
N THR A 439 8.66 39.41 17.96
CA THR A 439 7.49 40.18 17.47
C THR A 439 6.49 39.32 16.70
N LYS A 440 6.79 38.04 16.43
CA LYS A 440 6.03 37.08 15.61
C LYS A 440 5.77 37.54 14.17
N LYS A 441 6.55 38.50 13.66
CA LYS A 441 6.37 39.07 12.32
C LYS A 441 7.12 38.31 11.22
N SER A 442 8.16 37.59 11.58
CA SER A 442 9.00 36.84 10.64
C SER A 442 9.35 35.47 11.20
N ILE A 443 9.46 34.51 10.29
CA ILE A 443 9.83 33.12 10.56
C ILE A 443 11.18 32.87 9.89
N PHE A 444 12.08 32.19 10.59
CA PHE A 444 13.38 31.73 10.10
C PHE A 444 13.57 30.27 10.54
N CYS A 445 14.47 29.53 9.89
CA CYS A 445 14.62 28.11 10.11
C CYS A 445 15.95 27.78 10.79
N ASN A 446 15.91 26.94 11.83
CA ASN A 446 17.09 26.30 12.39
C ASN A 446 17.02 24.80 12.11
N LEU A 447 18.11 24.22 11.62
CA LEU A 447 18.26 22.78 11.50
C LEU A 447 19.08 22.28 12.68
N GLU A 448 18.46 21.47 13.54
CA GLU A 448 19.12 20.84 14.69
C GLU A 448 19.47 19.40 14.30
N ILE A 449 20.73 19.13 14.02
CA ILE A 449 21.21 17.84 13.50
C ILE A 449 21.82 17.03 14.64
N PHE A 450 21.15 15.94 15.00
CA PHE A 450 21.59 14.98 16.01
C PHE A 450 22.39 13.86 15.33
N ARG A 451 23.59 13.58 15.83
CA ARG A 451 24.40 12.45 15.37
C ARG A 451 24.21 11.28 16.31
N VAL A 452 23.45 10.30 15.86
CA VAL A 452 22.85 9.29 16.74
C VAL A 452 23.75 8.10 17.00
N ARG A 453 24.80 7.94 16.17
CA ARG A 453 25.82 6.91 16.33
C ARG A 453 27.00 7.33 17.19
N GLU A 454 27.16 8.63 17.41
CA GLU A 454 28.26 9.17 18.20
C GLU A 454 27.91 9.18 19.70
N LYS A 455 28.94 9.11 20.53
CA LYS A 455 28.77 9.15 21.98
C LYS A 455 28.16 10.49 22.40
N ASP A 456 27.26 10.46 23.38
CA ASP A 456 26.59 11.63 23.97
C ASP A 456 25.65 12.39 23.01
N TYR A 457 25.39 11.85 21.81
CA TYR A 457 24.45 12.37 20.82
C TYR A 457 24.68 13.86 20.52
N PRO A 458 25.84 14.24 19.95
CA PRO A 458 26.14 15.64 19.67
C PRO A 458 25.08 16.23 18.75
N VAL A 459 24.73 17.50 19.02
CA VAL A 459 23.71 18.25 18.30
C VAL A 459 24.38 19.45 17.68
N GLU A 460 24.28 19.54 16.37
CA GLU A 460 24.77 20.66 15.60
C GLU A 460 23.62 21.56 15.17
N VAL A 461 23.88 22.86 15.08
CA VAL A 461 22.87 23.85 14.71
C VAL A 461 23.32 24.54 13.43
N VAL A 462 22.51 24.42 12.38
CA VAL A 462 22.65 25.20 11.15
C VAL A 462 21.54 26.23 11.13
N GLU A 463 21.90 27.50 11.24
CA GLU A 463 20.95 28.63 11.24
C GLU A 463 20.74 29.16 9.82
N LEU A 464 19.48 29.28 9.42
CA LEU A 464 19.08 29.75 8.09
C LEU A 464 18.19 30.97 8.24
N LYS A 465 18.43 31.99 7.40
CA LYS A 465 17.65 33.23 7.41
C LYS A 465 16.28 33.05 6.76
N ASP A 466 16.21 32.20 5.76
CA ASP A 466 15.04 31.99 4.93
C ASP A 466 14.22 30.79 5.43
N THR A 467 12.96 30.72 5.01
CA THR A 467 12.07 29.61 5.40
C THR A 467 12.42 28.38 4.57
N VAL A 468 12.60 27.24 5.23
CA VAL A 468 12.85 25.95 4.56
C VAL A 468 11.53 25.25 4.27
N THR A 469 11.28 25.00 2.99
CA THR A 469 10.06 24.37 2.46
C THR A 469 10.20 22.86 2.35
N ASP A 470 11.38 22.36 1.97
CA ASP A 470 11.69 20.94 1.83
C ASP A 470 13.09 20.62 2.37
N PHE A 471 13.24 19.42 2.93
CA PHE A 471 14.49 18.90 3.49
C PHE A 471 14.64 17.42 3.12
N SER A 472 15.81 17.05 2.58
CA SER A 472 16.04 15.68 2.12
C SER A 472 17.46 15.20 2.40
N TRP A 473 17.58 14.12 3.18
CA TRP A 473 18.85 13.42 3.43
C TRP A 473 19.29 12.63 2.21
N GLU A 474 20.59 12.59 1.95
CA GLU A 474 21.19 11.64 1.03
C GLU A 474 21.05 10.20 1.58
N PRO A 475 20.42 9.28 0.85
CA PRO A 475 20.35 7.88 1.24
C PRO A 475 21.74 7.27 1.37
N LYS A 476 22.00 6.58 2.50
CA LYS A 476 23.30 5.94 2.80
C LYS A 476 24.50 6.91 2.85
N GLY A 477 24.24 8.21 2.85
CA GLY A 477 25.24 9.27 2.93
C GLY A 477 25.10 10.12 4.19
N GLU A 478 26.00 11.09 4.30
CA GLU A 478 25.99 12.13 5.33
C GLU A 478 25.57 13.50 4.78
N ARG A 479 25.37 13.64 3.46
CA ARG A 479 24.94 14.90 2.86
C ARG A 479 23.43 15.11 2.99
N PHE A 480 23.00 16.35 2.91
CA PHE A 480 21.59 16.68 2.76
C PHE A 480 21.43 17.91 1.88
N ALA A 481 20.22 18.07 1.36
CA ALA A 481 19.84 19.24 0.60
C ALA A 481 18.56 19.85 1.17
N ILE A 482 18.43 21.16 1.01
CA ILE A 482 17.26 21.94 1.45
C ILE A 482 16.75 22.80 0.32
N VAL A 483 15.43 23.00 0.30
CA VAL A 483 14.78 24.04 -0.51
C VAL A 483 14.35 25.16 0.43
N SER A 484 14.92 26.34 0.27
CA SER A 484 14.56 27.55 1.00
C SER A 484 13.92 28.59 0.10
N SER A 485 13.05 29.42 0.67
CA SER A 485 12.48 30.57 -0.04
C SER A 485 12.29 31.75 0.91
N ASN A 486 12.54 32.94 0.37
CA ASN A 486 12.22 34.24 0.98
C ASN A 486 11.20 35.03 0.15
N ASP A 487 10.54 34.36 -0.80
CA ASP A 487 9.53 34.98 -1.65
C ASP A 487 8.34 35.44 -0.78
N PRO A 488 7.93 36.72 -0.85
CA PRO A 488 6.80 37.22 -0.06
C PRO A 488 5.46 36.53 -0.40
N ASN A 489 5.37 35.84 -1.54
CA ASN A 489 4.20 35.04 -1.92
C ASN A 489 4.19 33.64 -1.28
N LEU A 490 5.26 33.26 -0.56
CA LEU A 490 5.34 31.98 0.14
C LEU A 490 4.21 31.87 1.18
N GLY A 491 3.30 30.90 0.98
CA GLY A 491 2.15 30.64 1.85
C GLY A 491 0.80 31.14 1.32
N ASN A 492 0.79 32.03 0.31
CA ASN A 492 -0.43 32.35 -0.44
C ASN A 492 -0.11 32.58 -1.93
N PRO A 493 0.37 31.54 -2.65
CA PRO A 493 0.62 31.68 -4.08
C PRO A 493 -0.72 31.87 -4.78
N GLY A 494 -0.93 33.07 -5.34
CA GLY A 494 -2.01 33.30 -6.28
C GLY A 494 -1.92 32.33 -7.46
N PRO A 495 -3.04 32.05 -8.15
CA PRO A 495 -3.04 31.14 -9.29
C PRO A 495 -2.04 31.61 -10.36
N GLY A 496 -1.15 30.71 -10.79
CA GLY A 496 -0.12 30.99 -11.81
C GLY A 496 1.15 31.66 -11.30
N ILE A 497 1.27 31.96 -9.99
CA ILE A 497 2.51 32.48 -9.40
C ILE A 497 3.49 31.34 -9.14
N THR A 498 4.68 31.42 -9.74
CA THR A 498 5.79 30.51 -9.43
C THR A 498 6.65 31.10 -8.32
N ILE A 499 6.76 30.38 -7.21
CA ILE A 499 7.60 30.77 -6.06
C ILE A 499 9.07 30.59 -6.43
N LYS A 500 9.89 31.61 -6.18
CA LYS A 500 11.35 31.48 -6.31
C LYS A 500 11.94 30.74 -5.12
N THR A 501 12.82 29.79 -5.41
CA THR A 501 13.47 28.94 -4.42
C THR A 501 14.97 28.93 -4.58
N ASP A 502 15.67 28.74 -3.47
CA ASP A 502 17.10 28.54 -3.41
C ASP A 502 17.36 27.12 -2.86
N ILE A 503 18.33 26.42 -3.45
CA ILE A 503 18.65 25.04 -3.10
C ILE A 503 20.04 25.00 -2.50
N GLY A 504 20.16 24.57 -1.25
CA GLY A 504 21.43 24.47 -0.53
C GLY A 504 21.84 23.02 -0.32
N PHE A 505 23.07 22.67 -0.71
CA PHE A 505 23.69 21.37 -0.41
C PHE A 505 24.64 21.49 0.79
N TYR A 506 24.57 20.56 1.72
CA TYR A 506 25.37 20.55 2.95
C TYR A 506 26.07 19.20 3.13
N GLN A 507 27.26 19.23 3.73
CA GLN A 507 28.04 18.05 4.05
C GLN A 507 28.81 18.23 5.36
N LEU A 508 29.01 17.13 6.07
CA LEU A 508 29.84 17.08 7.27
C LEU A 508 31.33 17.26 6.89
N ASP A 509 31.93 18.37 7.27
CA ASP A 509 33.38 18.57 7.23
C ASP A 509 34.01 17.80 8.41
N ARG A 510 34.61 16.65 8.12
CA ARG A 510 35.25 15.82 9.15
C ARG A 510 36.47 16.46 9.81
N ALA A 511 37.09 17.47 9.18
CA ALA A 511 38.24 18.15 9.77
C ALA A 511 37.81 19.09 10.91
N LYS A 512 36.68 19.78 10.73
CA LYS A 512 36.09 20.68 11.73
C LYS A 512 35.01 20.01 12.58
N ASN A 513 34.56 18.86 12.13
CA ASN A 513 33.46 18.10 12.68
C ASN A 513 32.15 18.90 12.73
N ASP A 514 31.85 19.67 11.67
CA ASP A 514 30.63 20.47 11.48
C ASP A 514 30.05 20.34 10.05
N PHE A 515 28.73 20.48 9.90
CA PHE A 515 28.03 20.58 8.64
C PHE A 515 28.25 21.95 8.01
N LYS A 516 28.85 21.94 6.83
CA LYS A 516 29.15 23.14 6.07
C LYS A 516 28.40 23.11 4.73
N LEU A 517 27.93 24.28 4.33
CA LEU A 517 27.35 24.51 3.00
C LEU A 517 28.39 24.20 1.92
N LEU A 518 28.05 23.32 0.99
CA LEU A 518 28.83 22.99 -0.20
C LEU A 518 28.59 24.00 -1.32
N ARG A 519 27.32 24.18 -1.71
CA ARG A 519 26.90 25.07 -2.80
C ARG A 519 25.45 25.49 -2.61
N THR A 520 25.14 26.72 -3.04
CA THR A 520 23.76 27.21 -3.16
C THR A 520 23.44 27.46 -4.62
N LEU A 521 22.32 26.94 -5.08
CA LEU A 521 21.72 27.23 -6.38
C LEU A 521 20.61 28.25 -6.14
N THR A 522 20.81 29.49 -6.59
CA THR A 522 19.88 30.59 -6.30
C THR A 522 18.87 30.81 -7.41
N SER A 523 17.72 31.41 -7.07
CA SER A 523 16.67 31.86 -7.98
C SER A 523 16.13 30.77 -8.92
N ARG A 524 15.93 29.56 -8.39
CA ARG A 524 15.30 28.43 -9.06
C ARG A 524 13.79 28.43 -8.86
N THR A 525 13.12 27.43 -9.43
CA THR A 525 11.69 27.16 -9.23
C THR A 525 11.42 25.77 -8.65
N SER A 526 12.47 24.97 -8.45
CA SER A 526 12.38 23.61 -7.93
C SER A 526 11.86 23.62 -6.50
N ASN A 527 10.91 22.74 -6.22
CA ASN A 527 10.26 22.63 -4.92
C ASN A 527 10.43 21.25 -4.28
N THR A 528 11.01 20.29 -5.00
CA THR A 528 11.15 18.89 -4.57
C THR A 528 12.56 18.40 -4.81
N ILE A 529 13.17 17.76 -3.80
CA ILE A 529 14.48 17.11 -3.90
C ILE A 529 14.33 15.60 -3.89
N ARG A 530 14.81 14.92 -4.95
CA ARG A 530 14.81 13.44 -5.05
C ARG A 530 16.21 12.89 -5.23
N TRP A 531 16.75 12.29 -4.17
CA TRP A 531 18.04 11.60 -4.20
C TRP A 531 17.90 10.19 -4.79
N SER A 532 18.93 9.76 -5.52
CA SER A 532 19.09 8.35 -5.88
C SER A 532 19.21 7.49 -4.61
N PRO A 533 18.59 6.30 -4.54
CA PRO A 533 18.72 5.35 -3.42
C PRO A 533 20.15 4.84 -3.16
N ARG A 534 21.11 5.19 -4.03
CA ARG A 534 22.55 4.94 -3.86
C ARG A 534 23.33 6.16 -3.36
N GLY A 535 22.69 7.32 -3.24
CA GLY A 535 23.35 8.61 -3.01
C GLY A 535 23.98 9.14 -4.30
N ARG A 536 24.90 10.12 -4.15
CA ARG A 536 25.65 10.82 -5.21
C ARG A 536 24.81 11.67 -6.17
N HIS A 537 23.82 11.07 -6.83
CA HIS A 537 22.96 11.73 -7.79
C HIS A 537 21.70 12.28 -7.13
N VAL A 538 21.28 13.48 -7.55
CA VAL A 538 20.07 14.14 -7.08
C VAL A 538 19.34 14.81 -8.24
N VAL A 539 18.02 14.75 -8.18
CA VAL A 539 17.14 15.43 -9.13
C VAL A 539 16.38 16.52 -8.39
N LEU A 540 16.44 17.72 -8.95
CA LEU A 540 15.70 18.89 -8.48
C LEU A 540 14.53 19.09 -9.44
N ALA A 541 13.31 19.01 -8.92
CA ALA A 541 12.11 19.04 -9.74
C ALA A 541 11.16 20.15 -9.31
N THR A 542 10.46 20.71 -10.29
CA THR A 542 9.31 21.61 -10.07
C THR A 542 8.03 20.81 -10.27
N VAL A 543 7.44 20.34 -9.16
CA VAL A 543 6.29 19.44 -9.18
C VAL A 543 5.00 20.20 -8.88
N GLY A 544 3.91 19.87 -9.59
CA GLY A 544 2.58 20.42 -9.31
C GLY A 544 2.37 21.87 -9.75
N SER A 545 3.30 22.45 -10.50
CA SER A 545 3.12 23.77 -11.12
C SER A 545 2.49 23.64 -12.50
N SER A 546 1.53 24.52 -12.83
CA SER A 546 0.84 24.52 -14.13
C SER A 546 1.64 25.20 -15.25
N THR A 547 2.72 25.91 -14.91
CA THR A 547 3.53 26.72 -15.84
C THR A 547 4.99 26.29 -15.93
N LYS A 548 5.48 25.52 -14.95
CA LYS A 548 6.88 25.12 -14.82
C LYS A 548 6.97 23.65 -14.45
N SER A 549 7.82 22.92 -15.13
CA SER A 549 7.99 21.47 -15.01
C SER A 549 9.45 21.03 -15.17
N GLU A 550 10.36 21.96 -14.90
CA GLU A 550 11.80 21.78 -15.08
C GLU A 550 12.34 20.70 -14.13
N LEU A 551 13.14 19.79 -14.69
CA LEU A 551 13.90 18.75 -14.01
C LEU A 551 15.39 19.02 -14.21
N GLU A 552 16.15 19.11 -13.14
CA GLU A 552 17.60 19.28 -13.19
C GLU A 552 18.31 18.08 -12.55
N PHE A 553 19.23 17.48 -13.29
CA PHE A 553 19.99 16.30 -12.87
C PHE A 553 21.38 16.73 -12.42
N TRP A 554 21.76 16.36 -11.21
CA TRP A 554 23.01 16.78 -10.56
C TRP A 554 23.80 15.59 -10.04
N ASP A 555 25.11 15.63 -10.23
CA ASP A 555 26.09 14.75 -9.58
C ASP A 555 26.86 15.57 -8.55
N LEU A 556 26.96 15.06 -7.32
CA LEU A 556 27.69 15.73 -6.25
C LEU A 556 29.16 15.26 -6.11
N ASP A 557 29.57 14.21 -6.82
CA ASP A 557 30.92 13.62 -6.75
C ASP A 557 31.62 13.57 -8.12
N PHE A 558 31.21 14.40 -9.09
CA PHE A 558 31.66 14.33 -10.49
C PHE A 558 33.20 14.32 -10.63
N SER A 559 33.90 15.19 -9.89
CA SER A 559 35.36 15.33 -9.92
C SER A 559 36.14 14.18 -9.25
N THR A 560 35.45 13.25 -8.58
CA THR A 560 36.09 12.19 -7.80
C THR A 560 36.52 11.02 -8.70
N GLU A 561 35.89 10.83 -9.86
CA GLU A 561 36.18 9.71 -10.77
C GLU A 561 37.45 9.88 -11.62
N GLU A 562 37.77 11.11 -12.04
CA GLU A 562 39.02 11.42 -12.77
C GLU A 562 40.29 11.11 -11.93
N ARG A 563 40.15 10.98 -10.60
CA ARG A 563 41.26 10.75 -9.66
C ARG A 563 41.66 9.30 -9.43
N ARG A 564 40.98 8.32 -10.05
CA ARG A 564 41.56 6.96 -10.10
C ARG A 564 42.93 6.97 -10.83
N GLU A 565 43.26 8.05 -11.51
CA GLU A 565 44.55 8.34 -12.14
C GLU A 565 45.39 9.37 -11.33
N GLY A 566 45.92 8.95 -10.18
CA GLY A 566 47.22 9.42 -9.67
C GLY A 566 47.43 10.89 -9.22
N GLN A 567 46.46 11.80 -9.35
CA GLN A 567 46.67 13.22 -8.97
C GLN A 567 46.02 13.60 -7.62
N ASN A 568 46.87 13.87 -6.62
CA ASN A 568 46.48 14.45 -5.33
C ASN A 568 46.36 15.98 -5.45
N VAL A 569 45.27 16.48 -6.05
CA VAL A 569 44.89 17.89 -5.97
C VAL A 569 43.95 18.07 -4.78
N LYS A 570 44.24 19.08 -3.94
CA LYS A 570 43.40 19.44 -2.80
C LYS A 570 42.10 20.04 -3.33
N GLU A 571 41.02 19.27 -3.30
CA GLU A 571 39.72 19.63 -3.83
C GLU A 571 39.18 20.89 -3.14
N GLU A 572 38.73 21.88 -3.92
CA GLU A 572 37.99 23.01 -3.37
C GLU A 572 36.62 22.51 -2.89
N TRP A 573 36.25 22.89 -1.66
CA TRP A 573 35.01 22.45 -1.01
C TRP A 573 33.78 22.76 -1.89
N GLY A 574 33.07 21.72 -2.33
CA GLY A 574 31.88 21.84 -3.20
C GLY A 574 32.16 21.83 -4.71
N SER A 575 33.41 21.67 -5.15
CA SER A 575 33.78 21.63 -6.58
C SER A 575 33.28 20.39 -7.34
N GLY A 576 32.95 19.30 -6.64
CA GLY A 576 32.39 18.08 -7.25
C GLY A 576 30.93 18.18 -7.67
N ILE A 577 30.23 19.27 -7.34
CA ILE A 577 28.82 19.46 -7.69
C ILE A 577 28.68 19.98 -9.11
N GLN A 578 28.20 19.14 -10.01
CA GLN A 578 28.04 19.44 -11.42
C GLN A 578 26.63 19.10 -11.90
N GLN A 579 26.05 19.98 -12.72
CA GLN A 579 24.81 19.68 -13.43
C GLN A 579 25.14 18.76 -14.60
N LEU A 580 24.47 17.60 -14.65
CA LEU A 580 24.61 16.62 -15.72
C LEU A 580 23.70 16.97 -16.90
N GLY A 581 22.46 17.37 -16.61
CA GLY A 581 21.44 17.63 -17.61
C GLY A 581 20.24 18.38 -17.07
N SER A 582 19.37 18.78 -18.00
CA SER A 582 18.07 19.37 -17.70
C SER A 582 17.03 18.77 -18.65
N ALA A 583 15.86 18.47 -18.12
CA ALA A 583 14.73 17.95 -18.86
C ALA A 583 13.45 18.70 -18.46
N ASP A 584 12.38 18.46 -19.22
CA ASP A 584 11.07 19.03 -18.94
C ASP A 584 9.98 17.96 -19.15
N HIS A 585 9.13 17.78 -18.15
CA HIS A 585 7.95 16.92 -18.24
C HIS A 585 6.72 17.71 -17.80
N TYR A 586 6.04 18.30 -18.79
CA TYR A 586 4.86 19.12 -18.56
C TYR A 586 3.84 18.47 -17.61
N GLY A 587 3.40 19.24 -16.61
CA GLY A 587 2.39 18.78 -15.66
C GLY A 587 2.87 17.71 -14.68
N VAL A 588 4.18 17.48 -14.52
CA VAL A 588 4.69 16.46 -13.58
C VAL A 588 4.08 16.59 -12.18
N THR A 589 3.48 15.49 -11.72
CA THR A 589 2.85 15.37 -10.39
C THR A 589 3.70 14.56 -9.44
N ASP A 590 4.47 13.59 -9.96
CA ASP A 590 5.24 12.67 -9.15
C ASP A 590 6.60 12.37 -9.82
N VAL A 591 7.64 12.26 -8.98
CA VAL A 591 9.03 12.01 -9.38
C VAL A 591 9.63 10.99 -8.42
N GLU A 592 10.04 9.83 -8.94
CA GLU A 592 10.53 8.71 -8.14
C GLU A 592 11.71 8.02 -8.83
N TRP A 593 12.74 7.70 -8.04
CA TRP A 593 13.87 6.89 -8.49
C TRP A 593 13.52 5.40 -8.41
N ASP A 594 14.06 4.63 -9.34
CA ASP A 594 14.02 3.19 -9.25
C ASP A 594 14.86 2.69 -8.04
N PRO A 595 14.58 1.50 -7.49
CA PRO A 595 15.27 0.99 -6.30
C PRO A 595 16.78 0.77 -6.48
N SER A 596 17.25 0.58 -7.72
CA SER A 596 18.67 0.44 -8.05
C SER A 596 19.38 1.80 -8.08
N GLY A 597 18.66 2.88 -8.38
CA GLY A 597 19.16 4.25 -8.47
C GLY A 597 19.81 4.61 -9.79
N ARG A 598 19.48 3.89 -10.86
CA ARG A 598 19.95 4.08 -12.24
C ARG A 598 18.99 4.94 -13.08
N TYR A 599 17.69 4.83 -12.80
CA TYR A 599 16.60 5.40 -13.57
C TYR A 599 15.71 6.26 -12.70
N LEU A 600 15.21 7.34 -13.29
CA LEU A 600 14.20 8.19 -12.70
C LEU A 600 12.92 8.05 -13.51
N ALA A 601 11.79 7.86 -12.85
CA ALA A 601 10.48 7.99 -13.49
C ALA A 601 9.82 9.29 -13.05
N THR A 602 9.21 9.98 -14.02
CA THR A 602 8.33 11.12 -13.77
C THR A 602 6.96 10.83 -14.36
N SER A 603 5.89 11.23 -13.66
CA SER A 603 4.53 11.02 -14.13
C SER A 603 3.64 12.24 -13.95
N ALA A 604 2.69 12.39 -14.86
CA ALA A 604 1.68 13.43 -14.88
C ALA A 604 0.29 12.77 -14.72
N SER A 605 -0.29 12.89 -13.53
CA SER A 605 -1.52 12.19 -13.15
C SER A 605 -2.80 12.93 -13.53
N ALA A 606 -3.72 12.19 -14.16
CA ALA A 606 -5.10 12.58 -14.46
C ALA A 606 -5.93 12.91 -13.21
N TRP A 607 -5.49 12.46 -12.01
CA TRP A 607 -6.13 12.84 -10.75
C TRP A 607 -5.84 14.29 -10.33
N ARG A 608 -4.82 14.93 -10.94
CA ARG A 608 -4.44 16.32 -10.63
C ARG A 608 -4.83 17.30 -11.74
N HIS A 609 -4.62 16.93 -13.00
CA HIS A 609 -4.96 17.75 -14.17
C HIS A 609 -5.22 16.86 -15.40
N THR A 610 -5.86 17.39 -16.42
CA THR A 610 -6.33 16.61 -17.59
C THR A 610 -5.47 16.77 -18.85
N LEU A 611 -4.41 17.57 -18.80
CA LEU A 611 -3.55 17.89 -19.96
C LEU A 611 -2.31 17.01 -19.98
N GLU A 612 -1.97 16.44 -21.13
CA GLU A 612 -0.72 15.67 -21.40
C GLU A 612 -0.34 14.68 -20.28
N ASN A 613 -1.32 13.93 -19.78
CA ASN A 613 -1.06 12.90 -18.79
C ASN A 613 -0.19 11.77 -19.38
N GLY A 614 0.59 11.11 -18.53
CA GLY A 614 1.55 10.12 -18.98
C GLY A 614 2.69 9.87 -17.99
N TYR A 615 3.70 9.15 -18.44
CA TYR A 615 4.96 8.97 -17.71
C TYR A 615 6.16 9.04 -18.66
N ALA A 616 7.31 9.37 -18.09
CA ALA A 616 8.59 9.34 -18.78
C ALA A 616 9.66 8.74 -17.87
N ILE A 617 10.55 7.95 -18.44
CA ILE A 617 11.69 7.34 -17.74
C ILE A 617 12.97 7.97 -18.29
N TRP A 618 13.82 8.39 -17.36
CA TRP A 618 15.07 9.10 -17.62
C TRP A 618 16.22 8.28 -17.04
N ASP A 619 17.39 8.36 -17.68
CA ASP A 619 18.62 7.94 -17.03
C ASP A 619 19.05 8.94 -15.93
N PHE A 620 20.08 8.60 -15.15
CA PHE A 620 20.61 9.47 -14.11
C PHE A 620 21.25 10.78 -14.62
N ARG A 621 21.51 10.90 -15.94
CA ARG A 621 22.07 12.10 -16.58
C ARG A 621 20.98 13.05 -17.08
N GLY A 622 19.74 12.59 -17.15
CA GLY A 622 18.59 13.33 -17.68
C GLY A 622 18.28 13.05 -19.15
N GLN A 623 18.84 11.99 -19.73
CA GLN A 623 18.46 11.50 -21.06
C GLN A 623 17.12 10.78 -20.97
N GLU A 624 16.17 11.18 -21.82
CA GLU A 624 14.88 10.49 -21.97
C GLU A 624 15.11 9.11 -22.60
N LEU A 625 14.70 8.06 -21.90
CA LEU A 625 14.72 6.68 -22.41
C LEU A 625 13.39 6.32 -23.05
N GLU A 626 12.30 6.66 -22.34
CA GLU A 626 10.93 6.37 -22.77
C GLU A 626 10.02 7.54 -22.37
N LYS A 627 9.06 7.86 -23.23
CA LYS A 627 7.99 8.82 -22.94
C LYS A 627 6.68 8.35 -23.51
N HIS A 628 5.70 8.23 -22.63
CA HIS A 628 4.38 7.74 -22.96
C HIS A 628 3.34 8.79 -22.57
N ILE A 629 2.81 9.50 -23.57
CA ILE A 629 1.66 10.39 -23.39
C ILE A 629 0.40 9.53 -23.49
N LEU A 630 -0.29 9.38 -22.36
CA LEU A 630 -1.38 8.45 -22.18
C LEU A 630 -2.58 9.18 -21.57
N ASP A 631 -3.68 9.25 -22.32
CA ASP A 631 -4.92 9.79 -21.78
C ASP A 631 -5.40 8.98 -20.56
N ARG A 632 -5.93 9.69 -19.56
CA ARG A 632 -6.39 9.17 -18.27
C ARG A 632 -5.35 8.35 -17.51
N PHE A 633 -4.06 8.66 -17.68
CA PHE A 633 -3.00 8.07 -16.87
C PHE A 633 -3.11 8.52 -15.42
N LYS A 634 -3.18 7.58 -14.47
CA LYS A 634 -3.45 7.86 -13.06
C LYS A 634 -2.20 7.75 -12.19
N GLN A 635 -1.39 6.70 -12.37
CA GLN A 635 -0.32 6.36 -11.43
C GLN A 635 0.84 5.60 -12.08
N PHE A 636 2.07 5.93 -11.67
CA PHE A 636 3.29 5.17 -11.92
C PHE A 636 3.94 4.87 -10.55
N ILE A 637 4.38 3.64 -10.30
CA ILE A 637 5.14 3.31 -9.07
C ILE A 637 6.17 2.22 -9.35
N TRP A 638 7.42 2.45 -8.94
CA TRP A 638 8.45 1.40 -8.95
C TRP A 638 8.17 0.33 -7.89
N ARG A 639 8.40 -0.93 -8.21
CA ARG A 639 8.34 -2.04 -7.25
C ARG A 639 9.57 -1.99 -6.33
N PRO A 640 9.41 -1.79 -5.00
CA PRO A 640 10.54 -1.73 -4.09
C PRO A 640 11.33 -3.04 -4.05
N ARG A 641 12.61 -2.96 -3.65
CA ARG A 641 13.45 -4.15 -3.43
C ARG A 641 13.79 -4.33 -1.96
N PRO A 642 13.79 -5.58 -1.45
CA PRO A 642 14.37 -5.87 -0.15
C PRO A 642 15.88 -5.61 -0.15
N ARG A 643 16.46 -5.64 1.05
CA ARG A 643 17.91 -5.59 1.23
C ARG A 643 18.59 -6.69 0.39
N SER A 644 19.74 -6.34 -0.21
CA SER A 644 20.54 -7.27 -0.99
C SER A 644 20.89 -8.52 -0.18
N LEU A 645 20.75 -9.69 -0.80
CA LEU A 645 21.12 -10.98 -0.24
C LEU A 645 22.64 -11.23 -0.31
N LEU A 646 23.38 -10.38 -1.03
CA LEU A 646 24.82 -10.51 -1.20
C LEU A 646 25.56 -10.20 0.10
N THR A 647 26.50 -11.08 0.46
CA THR A 647 27.39 -10.84 1.59
C THR A 647 28.36 -9.69 1.29
N LYS A 648 28.92 -9.06 2.34
CA LYS A 648 29.92 -8.00 2.18
C LYS A 648 31.14 -8.45 1.39
N ASP A 649 31.54 -9.71 1.51
CA ASP A 649 32.68 -10.25 0.77
C ASP A 649 32.35 -10.47 -0.71
N GLN A 650 31.14 -10.94 -1.03
CA GLN A 650 30.66 -10.99 -2.42
C GLN A 650 30.58 -9.59 -3.03
N GLN A 651 30.03 -8.60 -2.31
CA GLN A 651 29.99 -7.22 -2.79
C GLN A 651 31.41 -6.63 -3.03
N ARG A 652 32.37 -6.96 -2.14
CA ARG A 652 33.79 -6.57 -2.33
C ARG A 652 34.39 -7.24 -3.56
N GLN A 653 34.12 -8.52 -3.77
CA GLN A 653 34.62 -9.27 -4.92
C GLN A 653 34.05 -8.71 -6.23
N ILE A 654 32.75 -8.37 -6.26
CA ILE A 654 32.11 -7.72 -7.41
C ILE A 654 32.78 -6.39 -7.72
N ARG A 655 33.02 -5.55 -6.71
CA ARG A 655 33.73 -4.26 -6.91
C ARG A 655 35.15 -4.44 -7.42
N LYS A 656 35.86 -5.50 -7.00
CA LYS A 656 37.22 -5.81 -7.46
C LYS A 656 37.25 -6.22 -8.93
N ASN A 657 36.25 -6.98 -9.37
CA ASN A 657 36.17 -7.52 -10.73
C ASN A 657 35.22 -6.70 -11.63
N LEU A 658 34.90 -5.45 -11.26
CA LEU A 658 33.89 -4.64 -11.95
C LEU A 658 34.20 -4.44 -13.44
N ARG A 659 35.48 -4.34 -13.82
CA ARG A 659 35.89 -4.22 -15.24
C ARG A 659 35.56 -5.46 -16.07
N GLU A 660 35.71 -6.65 -15.48
CA GLU A 660 35.38 -7.91 -16.16
C GLU A 660 33.87 -8.03 -16.36
N TYR A 661 33.08 -7.70 -15.32
CA TYR A 661 31.62 -7.68 -15.41
C TYR A 661 31.12 -6.62 -16.39
N SER A 662 31.70 -5.42 -16.39
CA SER A 662 31.34 -4.36 -17.35
C SER A 662 31.51 -4.86 -18.78
N ARG A 663 32.69 -5.39 -19.12
CA ARG A 663 32.95 -5.91 -20.46
C ARG A 663 31.96 -7.01 -20.86
N ALA A 664 31.67 -7.94 -19.94
CA ALA A 664 30.69 -8.99 -20.21
C ALA A 664 29.29 -8.43 -20.48
N PHE A 665 28.84 -7.45 -19.69
CA PHE A 665 27.55 -6.79 -19.91
C PHE A 665 27.52 -5.98 -21.20
N ASP A 666 28.61 -5.27 -21.53
CA ASP A 666 28.72 -4.51 -22.78
C ASP A 666 28.67 -5.44 -24.01
N GLU A 667 29.32 -6.61 -23.93
CA GLU A 667 29.26 -7.66 -24.96
C GLU A 667 27.86 -8.27 -25.11
N GLU A 668 27.19 -8.60 -24.00
CA GLU A 668 25.82 -9.11 -23.98
C GLU A 668 24.84 -8.07 -24.57
N ASP A 669 24.98 -6.81 -24.16
CA ASP A 669 24.16 -5.69 -24.61
C ASP A 669 24.29 -5.43 -26.12
N ALA A 670 25.52 -5.45 -26.64
CA ALA A 670 25.77 -5.28 -28.07
C ALA A 670 25.22 -6.45 -28.91
N ALA A 671 25.32 -7.68 -28.40
CA ALA A 671 24.77 -8.85 -29.06
C ALA A 671 23.23 -8.81 -29.13
N GLU A 672 22.56 -8.36 -28.06
CA GLU A 672 21.10 -8.19 -28.07
C GLU A 672 20.65 -7.10 -29.04
N GLU A 673 21.33 -5.96 -29.09
CA GLU A 673 21.01 -4.87 -30.03
C GLU A 673 21.16 -5.30 -31.50
N SER A 674 22.21 -6.08 -31.81
CA SER A 674 22.42 -6.68 -33.14
C SER A 674 21.31 -7.68 -33.51
N ASN A 675 20.88 -8.53 -32.57
CA ASN A 675 19.81 -9.50 -32.84
C ASN A 675 18.46 -8.80 -33.10
N VAL A 676 18.11 -7.80 -32.28
CA VAL A 676 16.83 -7.06 -32.40
C VAL A 676 16.79 -6.29 -33.72
N SER A 677 17.89 -5.62 -34.09
CA SER A 677 17.98 -4.93 -35.37
C SER A 677 17.84 -5.90 -36.55
N ALA A 678 18.47 -7.07 -36.51
CA ALA A 678 18.33 -8.11 -37.53
C ALA A 678 16.89 -8.63 -37.65
N GLU A 679 16.20 -8.90 -36.54
CA GLU A 679 14.80 -9.35 -36.55
C GLU A 679 13.86 -8.27 -37.11
N LEU A 680 14.06 -7.00 -36.71
CA LEU A 680 13.25 -5.88 -37.19
C LEU A 680 13.46 -5.65 -38.69
N ILE A 681 14.70 -5.76 -39.17
CA ILE A 681 15.03 -5.72 -40.60
C ILE A 681 14.36 -6.89 -41.33
N ALA A 682 14.42 -8.11 -40.79
CA ALA A 682 13.77 -9.28 -41.37
C ALA A 682 12.24 -9.13 -41.44
N HIS A 683 11.62 -8.58 -40.40
CA HIS A 683 10.19 -8.31 -40.36
C HIS A 683 9.79 -7.22 -41.37
N ARG A 684 10.54 -6.11 -41.45
CA ARG A 684 10.33 -5.06 -42.47
C ARG A 684 10.45 -5.63 -43.87
N LYS A 685 11.49 -6.44 -44.14
CA LYS A 685 11.69 -7.12 -45.42
C LYS A 685 10.51 -8.03 -45.76
N ARG A 686 10.04 -8.83 -44.79
CA ARG A 686 8.86 -9.69 -44.97
C ARG A 686 7.61 -8.88 -45.32
N LEU A 687 7.33 -7.79 -44.62
CA LEU A 687 6.17 -6.92 -44.90
C LEU A 687 6.27 -6.28 -46.29
N LEU A 688 7.46 -5.84 -46.68
CA LEU A 688 7.72 -5.32 -48.03
C LEU A 688 7.50 -6.40 -49.10
N ASP A 689 7.97 -7.62 -48.86
CA ASP A 689 7.77 -8.74 -49.76
C ASP A 689 6.30 -9.14 -49.87
N GLU A 690 5.56 -9.16 -48.76
CA GLU A 690 4.11 -9.39 -48.71
C GLU A 690 3.34 -8.30 -49.48
N TRP A 691 3.71 -7.02 -49.28
CA TRP A 691 3.13 -5.89 -50.00
C TRP A 691 3.42 -5.95 -51.51
N ASN A 692 4.67 -6.28 -51.89
CA ASN A 692 5.05 -6.43 -53.29
C ASN A 692 4.34 -7.62 -53.94
N ALA A 693 4.20 -8.74 -53.24
CA ALA A 693 3.43 -9.89 -53.69
C ALA A 693 1.94 -9.55 -53.88
N TRP A 694 1.36 -8.79 -52.95
CA TRP A 694 0.00 -8.27 -53.06
C TRP A 694 -0.16 -7.35 -54.28
N ARG A 695 0.73 -6.37 -54.47
CA ARG A 695 0.70 -5.47 -55.64
C ARG A 695 0.82 -6.25 -56.95
N ALA A 696 1.71 -7.24 -57.00
CA ALA A 696 1.89 -8.08 -58.19
C ALA A 696 0.64 -8.91 -58.50
N ARG A 697 -0.06 -9.41 -57.48
CA ARG A 697 -1.34 -10.10 -57.63
C ARG A 697 -2.42 -9.14 -58.15
N CYS A 698 -2.60 -7.98 -57.53
CA CYS A 698 -3.58 -6.99 -58.00
C CYS A 698 -3.32 -6.52 -59.44
N LYS A 699 -2.05 -6.27 -59.82
CA LYS A 699 -1.69 -5.95 -61.21
C LYS A 699 -2.08 -7.08 -62.17
N ARG A 700 -1.92 -8.34 -61.77
CA ARG A 700 -2.33 -9.52 -62.55
C ARG A 700 -3.84 -9.61 -62.69
N ASP A 701 -4.58 -9.48 -61.59
CA ASP A 701 -6.05 -9.56 -61.58
C ASP A 701 -6.67 -8.45 -62.46
N ILE A 702 -6.17 -7.22 -62.35
CA ILE A 702 -6.58 -6.09 -63.20
C ILE A 702 -6.26 -6.36 -64.67
N ALA A 703 -5.09 -6.95 -64.97
CA ALA A 703 -4.73 -7.29 -66.34
C ALA A 703 -5.62 -8.40 -66.92
N GLU A 704 -6.01 -9.39 -66.12
CA GLU A 704 -6.96 -10.44 -66.50
C GLU A 704 -8.37 -9.88 -66.70
N GLU A 705 -8.83 -8.97 -65.83
CA GLU A 705 -10.12 -8.30 -65.97
C GLU A 705 -10.18 -7.39 -67.20
N LYS A 706 -9.09 -6.67 -67.51
CA LYS A 706 -8.99 -5.88 -68.74
C LYS A 706 -9.01 -6.76 -69.99
N ARG A 707 -8.36 -7.94 -69.95
CA ARG A 707 -8.43 -8.93 -71.04
C ARG A 707 -9.83 -9.50 -71.21
N SER A 708 -10.53 -9.84 -70.13
CA SER A 708 -11.88 -10.41 -70.20
C SER A 708 -12.91 -9.41 -70.73
N ARG A 709 -12.66 -8.10 -70.55
CA ARG A 709 -13.48 -7.00 -71.10
C ARG A 709 -13.08 -6.57 -72.53
N GLY A 710 -12.12 -7.25 -73.18
CA GLY A 710 -11.74 -6.98 -74.57
C GLY A 710 -10.97 -5.66 -74.81
N GLN A 711 -10.48 -5.00 -73.76
CA GLN A 711 -9.66 -3.80 -73.90
C GLN A 711 -8.20 -4.19 -74.21
N LYS A 712 -7.60 -3.59 -75.26
CA LYS A 712 -6.17 -3.75 -75.54
C LYS A 712 -5.36 -3.15 -74.39
N LEU A 713 -4.39 -3.91 -73.88
CA LEU A 713 -3.34 -3.44 -72.99
C LEU A 713 -2.42 -2.49 -73.77
N ASN A 714 -2.84 -1.25 -73.99
CA ASN A 714 -1.92 -0.20 -74.42
C ASN A 714 -1.03 0.13 -73.22
N GLY A 715 0.24 -0.25 -73.33
CA GLY A 715 1.27 0.12 -72.38
C GLY A 715 1.58 1.60 -72.50
N GLU A 716 0.97 2.41 -71.65
CA GLU A 716 1.63 3.63 -71.20
C GLU A 716 2.63 3.20 -70.13
N HIS A 717 3.91 3.12 -70.52
CA HIS A 717 5.02 3.18 -69.59
C HIS A 717 5.00 4.58 -68.95
N HIS A 718 4.16 4.77 -67.93
CA HIS A 718 4.54 5.68 -66.87
C HIS A 718 5.66 4.98 -66.11
N GLU A 719 6.89 5.43 -66.33
CA GLU A 719 7.96 5.22 -65.36
C GLU A 719 7.44 5.81 -64.04
N GLU A 720 6.87 4.96 -63.18
CA GLU A 720 6.78 5.27 -61.76
C GLU A 720 8.24 5.52 -61.34
N GLU A 721 8.56 6.78 -61.02
CA GLU A 721 9.85 7.15 -60.43
C GLU A 721 10.13 6.13 -59.33
N LYS A 722 11.13 5.29 -59.55
CA LYS A 722 11.64 4.43 -58.49
C LYS A 722 12.33 5.38 -57.52
N GLU A 723 11.63 5.77 -56.45
CA GLU A 723 12.30 6.23 -55.24
C GLU A 723 13.11 5.03 -54.71
N GLU A 724 14.37 4.94 -55.13
CA GLU A 724 15.38 4.14 -54.45
C GLU A 724 15.62 4.82 -53.10
N ILE A 725 14.98 4.30 -52.05
CA ILE A 725 15.31 4.64 -50.67
C ILE A 725 16.62 3.91 -50.35
N GLU A 726 17.76 4.55 -50.63
CA GLU A 726 19.06 4.14 -50.10
C GLU A 726 19.12 4.51 -48.61
N GLU A 727 18.83 3.54 -47.75
CA GLU A 727 18.99 3.67 -46.30
C GLU A 727 20.48 3.45 -45.96
N TRP A 728 21.19 4.54 -45.64
CA TRP A 728 22.56 4.47 -45.14
C TRP A 728 22.54 3.92 -43.71
N ILE A 729 22.93 2.65 -43.55
CA ILE A 729 23.16 2.03 -42.25
C ILE A 729 24.63 2.21 -41.94
N ASP A 730 24.96 3.17 -41.07
CA ASP A 730 26.30 3.33 -40.51
C ASP A 730 26.56 2.16 -39.55
N GLU A 731 27.01 1.02 -40.09
CA GLU A 731 27.58 -0.07 -39.31
C GLU A 731 28.99 0.37 -38.90
N VAL A 732 29.18 0.77 -37.64
CA VAL A 732 30.51 1.07 -37.08
C VAL A 732 31.27 -0.25 -36.94
N ILE A 733 31.88 -0.68 -38.03
CA ILE A 733 32.77 -1.83 -38.08
C ILE A 733 34.14 -1.33 -37.61
N GLU A 734 34.45 -1.55 -36.32
CA GLU A 734 35.80 -1.50 -35.74
C GLU A 734 36.35 -0.11 -35.36
N GLN A 735 36.36 0.18 -34.04
CA GLN A 735 37.08 1.29 -33.44
C GLN A 735 38.49 0.80 -33.03
N ILE A 736 39.52 1.13 -33.82
CA ILE A 736 40.92 0.87 -33.46
C ILE A 736 41.40 2.04 -32.58
N GLU A 737 41.60 1.79 -31.29
CA GLU A 737 42.33 2.72 -30.41
C GLU A 737 43.83 2.63 -30.73
N GLU A 738 44.37 3.68 -31.37
CA GLU A 738 45.81 3.85 -31.52
C GLU A 738 46.36 4.54 -30.26
N VAL A 739 47.11 3.77 -29.45
CA VAL A 739 47.88 4.30 -28.33
C VAL A 739 49.05 5.11 -28.89
N VAL A 740 49.01 6.43 -28.74
CA VAL A 740 50.17 7.30 -28.98
C VAL A 740 51.02 7.33 -27.72
N GLU A 741 52.26 6.82 -27.81
CA GLU A 741 53.30 6.85 -26.76
C GLU A 741 53.63 8.26 -26.24
#